data_AF-A0A0G4NTM5-F1
#
_entry.id   AF-A0A0G4NTM5-F1
#
_cell.length_a   1.000
_cell.length_b   1.000
_cell.length_c   1.000
_cell.angle_alpha   90.00
_cell.angle_beta   90.00
_cell.angle_gamma   90.00
#
_symmetry.space_group_name_H-M   'P 1'
#
loop_
_entity.id
_entity.type
_entity.pdbx_description
1 polymer ?
#
loop_
_entity_poly.entity_id
_entity_poly.type
_entity_poly.pdbx_seq_one_letter_code
_entity_poly.pdbx_strand_id
1 'polypeptide(L)'
;MSNTVDTSKLALIPQGAAYGLLIGLSVVFCGVILIAVKVQKAYLAEDSGKSEMFMVANRSVGRGLCASAVFSSWMWINETVLCAAMTYRYGLAVPLWWGSGLCFQIALMAALGVMAKIRVPYAHTSLEVVRMRYGKIGHLVFIVLNLVNNVFGCASMIMTGSQLIHGVSGMHYVAATILVPLGVVLYTAVGGLKATFLTDFLHTAIALILIIYFTIAVLTNSAIGGLGGLYDKVIATAADNYIPNNYQGSLLTFKSKDAIIWGLILKFGNLALVVMDTAFWQKSFATEVKATVPGYNIAALAVFGIPWGLGTVIGLATRAIHDTPIFPTYPGLLTATEVSSGMVMPYTIKALIGDKGIIGFFFLLFMALTSTVSSSMIAVSSILSYDIYKTYLNPKATDKQIVGVSHLTVVIHGVFITGISIALNYGGANMTWIGYLRPIISCPGIIPMILTLFWSRQTRIAAIISPVLGFFSGLAVWLATTKYMYGHIDITTTSNPYPALYAAIASFFTPALYSVVLSLYKPYKFDWRVFLRIELADQAEIQSPSDTSTLNESSEEVHASDSKGVDGTVTPVVDSQPESINNDPEQIGEISEKNTTKQTSSPSSVAISLDDIQHPFDDETLKELYRWLKIAWYMFGAIVLITFVAWPLPLYRDYIFTKSFFAGWVVVAIIWQFAAFGAVVIFPLYDGRQDIAIGARGIWKTSKQYISRSKKEN
;
A
#
# COMPACT_ATOMS: atom_id res chain seq x y z
N MET A 1 -40.85 25.06 -3.54
CA MET A 1 -40.27 24.68 -4.84
C MET A 1 -38.83 24.28 -4.59
N SER A 2 -38.44 23.07 -4.99
CA SER A 2 -37.09 22.54 -4.76
C SER A 2 -36.08 23.35 -5.57
N ASN A 3 -35.28 24.21 -4.93
CA ASN A 3 -34.14 24.93 -5.55
C ASN A 3 -32.95 23.98 -5.81
N THR A 4 -33.22 22.75 -6.22
CA THR A 4 -32.19 21.78 -6.63
C THR A 4 -31.92 22.02 -8.10
N VAL A 5 -30.81 22.72 -8.40
CA VAL A 5 -30.23 22.73 -9.75
C VAL A 5 -29.97 21.28 -10.13
N ASP A 6 -30.34 20.88 -11.35
CA ASP A 6 -30.05 19.55 -11.89
C ASP A 6 -28.53 19.44 -12.16
N THR A 7 -27.76 19.20 -11.11
CA THR A 7 -26.30 19.10 -11.18
C THR A 7 -25.83 17.87 -11.96
N SER A 8 -26.72 16.94 -12.31
CA SER A 8 -26.42 15.81 -13.19
C SER A 8 -25.99 16.24 -14.60
N LYS A 9 -26.26 17.51 -14.98
CA LYS A 9 -25.85 18.13 -16.25
C LYS A 9 -24.64 19.06 -16.11
N LEU A 10 -24.11 19.26 -14.90
CA LEU A 10 -23.01 20.17 -14.62
C LEU A 10 -21.66 19.50 -14.89
N ALA A 11 -21.37 19.26 -16.18
CA ALA A 11 -20.05 18.80 -16.59
C ALA A 11 -19.04 19.96 -16.47
N LEU A 12 -18.01 19.80 -15.62
CA LEU A 12 -16.96 20.80 -15.43
C LEU A 12 -15.96 20.82 -16.58
N ILE A 13 -15.79 19.69 -17.28
CA ILE A 13 -15.06 19.58 -18.56
C ILE A 13 -15.84 18.70 -19.55
N PRO A 14 -15.57 18.83 -20.86
CA PRO A 14 -16.19 17.94 -21.86
C PRO A 14 -15.77 16.48 -21.69
N GLN A 15 -16.68 15.54 -21.99
CA GLN A 15 -16.40 14.10 -21.95
C GLN A 15 -15.16 13.73 -22.79
N GLY A 16 -15.03 14.27 -24.01
CA GLY A 16 -13.88 14.03 -24.87
C GLY A 16 -12.54 14.41 -24.23
N ALA A 17 -12.52 15.49 -23.43
CA ALA A 17 -11.33 15.89 -22.68
C ALA A 17 -11.01 14.88 -21.57
N ALA A 18 -12.01 14.33 -20.88
CA ALA A 18 -11.80 13.29 -19.87
C ALA A 18 -11.23 12.00 -20.47
N TYR A 19 -11.79 11.52 -21.60
CA TYR A 19 -11.23 10.39 -22.35
C TYR A 19 -9.78 10.67 -22.79
N GLY A 20 -9.55 11.85 -23.39
CA GLY A 20 -8.23 12.26 -23.86
C GLY A 20 -7.20 12.36 -22.75
N LEU A 21 -7.56 12.88 -21.58
CA LEU A 21 -6.68 12.96 -20.41
C LEU A 21 -6.37 11.56 -19.85
N LEU A 22 -7.37 10.70 -19.63
CA LEU A 22 -7.11 9.36 -19.08
C LEU A 22 -6.24 8.52 -20.02
N ILE A 23 -6.57 8.47 -21.31
CA ILE A 23 -5.85 7.67 -22.29
C ILE A 23 -4.48 8.31 -22.57
N GLY A 24 -4.44 9.61 -22.83
CA GLY A 24 -3.22 10.35 -23.16
C GLY A 24 -2.19 10.30 -22.03
N LEU A 25 -2.62 10.56 -20.79
CA LEU A 25 -1.72 10.46 -19.62
C LEU A 25 -1.23 9.04 -19.42
N SER A 26 -2.08 8.03 -19.60
CA SER A 26 -1.68 6.62 -19.53
C SER A 26 -0.60 6.28 -20.55
N VAL A 27 -0.77 6.69 -21.80
CA VAL A 27 0.21 6.43 -22.88
C VAL A 27 1.52 7.15 -22.61
N VAL A 28 1.48 8.44 -22.25
CA VAL A 28 2.68 9.23 -21.95
C VAL A 28 3.42 8.65 -20.76
N PHE A 29 2.72 8.36 -19.67
CA PHE A 29 3.32 7.82 -18.46
C PHE A 29 3.94 6.44 -18.72
N CYS A 30 3.20 5.54 -19.39
CA CYS A 30 3.73 4.24 -19.81
C CYS A 30 5.02 4.40 -20.64
N GLY A 31 5.03 5.33 -21.61
CA GLY A 31 6.22 5.65 -22.40
C GLY A 31 7.42 6.08 -21.55
N VAL A 32 7.23 7.00 -20.60
CA VAL A 32 8.28 7.46 -19.67
C VAL A 32 8.85 6.29 -18.87
N ILE A 33 8.00 5.43 -18.33
CA ILE A 33 8.41 4.28 -17.51
C ILE A 33 9.15 3.25 -18.35
N LEU A 34 8.65 2.89 -19.53
CA LEU A 34 9.32 1.95 -20.41
C LEU A 34 10.70 2.45 -20.86
N ILE A 35 10.85 3.75 -21.11
CA ILE A 35 12.16 4.37 -21.38
C ILE A 35 13.07 4.23 -20.17
N ALA A 36 12.57 4.55 -18.97
CA ALA A 36 13.38 4.47 -17.77
C ALA A 36 13.83 3.04 -17.43
N VAL A 37 12.95 2.05 -17.59
CA VAL A 37 13.29 0.61 -17.43
C VAL A 37 14.37 0.19 -18.42
N LYS A 38 14.28 0.62 -19.69
CA LYS A 38 15.32 0.36 -20.70
C LYS A 38 16.67 0.98 -20.32
N VAL A 39 16.65 2.20 -19.77
CA VAL A 39 17.87 2.89 -19.29
C VAL A 39 18.48 2.14 -18.10
N GLN A 40 17.67 1.72 -17.14
CA GLN A 40 18.13 0.94 -15.98
C GLN A 40 18.79 -0.38 -16.43
N LYS A 41 18.13 -1.13 -17.31
CA LYS A 41 18.69 -2.37 -17.86
C LYS A 41 20.00 -2.15 -18.60
N ALA A 42 20.09 -1.11 -19.42
CA ALA A 42 21.25 -0.86 -20.27
C ALA A 42 22.47 -0.29 -19.52
N TYR A 43 22.27 0.53 -18.49
CA TYR A 43 23.34 1.33 -17.89
C TYR A 43 23.57 1.10 -16.39
N LEU A 44 22.62 0.47 -15.68
CA LEU A 44 22.73 0.19 -14.25
C LEU A 44 22.89 -1.31 -13.95
N ALA A 45 22.98 -2.17 -14.98
CA ALA A 45 23.02 -3.63 -14.86
C ALA A 45 21.84 -4.22 -14.06
N GLU A 46 20.70 -3.53 -14.12
CA GLU A 46 19.48 -3.83 -13.38
C GLU A 46 18.49 -4.59 -14.28
N ASP A 47 18.62 -5.93 -14.34
CA ASP A 47 17.74 -6.74 -15.18
C ASP A 47 16.50 -7.22 -14.42
N SER A 48 15.35 -6.60 -14.71
CA SER A 48 14.05 -6.99 -14.16
C SER A 48 13.53 -8.36 -14.65
N GLY A 49 14.26 -9.02 -15.55
CA GLY A 49 13.98 -10.40 -15.95
C GLY A 49 14.39 -11.46 -14.91
N LYS A 50 15.16 -11.09 -13.88
CA LYS A 50 15.51 -11.96 -12.74
C LYS A 50 14.51 -11.79 -11.60
N SER A 51 14.16 -12.87 -10.93
CA SER A 51 13.07 -12.89 -9.95
C SER A 51 13.39 -12.08 -8.68
N GLU A 52 14.62 -12.15 -8.17
CA GLU A 52 15.11 -11.33 -7.04
C GLU A 52 15.04 -9.81 -7.34
N MET A 53 15.44 -9.42 -8.56
CA MET A 53 15.38 -8.03 -8.99
C MET A 53 13.93 -7.56 -9.16
N PHE A 54 13.07 -8.40 -9.72
CA PHE A 54 11.66 -8.11 -9.92
C PHE A 54 10.90 -7.95 -8.60
N MET A 55 11.25 -8.72 -7.56
CA MET A 55 10.46 -8.84 -6.33
C MET A 55 10.97 -8.03 -5.15
N VAL A 56 12.29 -7.83 -5.05
CA VAL A 56 12.93 -7.10 -3.93
C VAL A 56 14.03 -6.17 -4.41
N ALA A 57 14.14 -5.88 -5.71
CA ALA A 57 15.10 -4.90 -6.25
C ALA A 57 16.56 -5.13 -5.79
N ASN A 58 16.96 -6.40 -5.62
CA ASN A 58 18.26 -6.81 -5.07
C ASN A 58 18.62 -6.12 -3.74
N ARG A 59 17.62 -5.68 -2.96
CA ARG A 59 17.81 -5.09 -1.63
C ARG A 59 18.71 -3.83 -1.63
N SER A 60 18.71 -3.11 -2.76
CA SER A 60 19.62 -2.01 -3.07
C SER A 60 18.99 -0.62 -2.96
N VAL A 61 17.77 -0.50 -2.41
CA VAL A 61 17.07 0.79 -2.38
C VAL A 61 17.56 1.66 -1.22
N GLY A 62 18.08 2.85 -1.57
CA GLY A 62 18.55 3.87 -0.63
C GLY A 62 17.43 4.59 0.14
N ARG A 63 17.82 5.48 1.06
CA ARG A 63 16.92 6.15 2.02
C ARG A 63 15.91 7.05 1.33
N GLY A 64 16.38 7.89 0.40
CA GLY A 64 15.52 8.87 -0.27
C GLY A 64 14.48 8.21 -1.14
N LEU A 65 14.89 7.28 -2.01
CA LEU A 65 13.97 6.58 -2.89
C LEU A 65 12.96 5.72 -2.11
N CYS A 66 13.38 5.11 -0.99
CA CYS A 66 12.47 4.45 -0.05
C CYS A 66 11.43 5.41 0.52
N ALA A 67 11.85 6.57 1.05
CA ALA A 67 10.92 7.56 1.59
C ALA A 67 9.90 8.03 0.55
N SER A 68 10.35 8.30 -0.68
CA SER A 68 9.47 8.70 -1.77
C SER A 68 8.48 7.60 -2.15
N ALA A 69 8.93 6.35 -2.27
CA ALA A 69 8.05 5.25 -2.63
C ALA A 69 7.04 4.89 -1.54
N VAL A 70 7.44 4.93 -0.26
CA VAL A 70 6.52 4.72 0.87
C VAL A 70 5.50 5.85 0.96
N PHE A 71 5.92 7.09 0.72
CA PHE A 71 5.03 8.24 0.64
C PHE A 71 4.02 8.09 -0.51
N SER A 72 4.48 7.70 -1.70
CA SER A 72 3.62 7.49 -2.87
C SER A 72 2.53 6.46 -2.61
N SER A 73 2.87 5.36 -1.94
CA SER A 73 1.88 4.33 -1.56
C SER A 73 0.82 4.81 -0.56
N TRP A 74 0.94 6.01 0.02
CA TRP A 74 -0.08 6.63 0.87
C TRP A 74 -0.69 7.90 0.26
N MET A 75 -0.24 8.29 -0.91
CA MET A 75 -0.75 9.45 -1.62
C MET A 75 -1.97 9.05 -2.46
N TRP A 76 -3.06 8.67 -1.80
CA TRP A 76 -4.28 8.28 -2.49
C TRP A 76 -5.21 9.48 -2.70
N ILE A 77 -6.30 9.22 -3.42
CA ILE A 77 -7.33 10.20 -3.66
C ILE A 77 -8.12 10.55 -2.38
N ASN A 78 -8.09 9.69 -1.38
CA ASN A 78 -8.80 9.88 -0.12
C ASN A 78 -8.17 11.00 0.72
N GLU A 79 -6.86 10.95 0.93
CA GLU A 79 -6.10 11.90 1.74
C GLU A 79 -6.08 13.29 1.11
N THR A 80 -6.24 13.36 -0.21
CA THR A 80 -6.31 14.61 -0.97
C THR A 80 -7.75 15.12 -1.06
N VAL A 81 -8.61 14.42 -1.79
CA VAL A 81 -9.97 14.86 -2.15
C VAL A 81 -10.96 14.63 -1.03
N LEU A 82 -10.99 13.43 -0.44
CA LEU A 82 -11.95 13.13 0.63
C LEU A 82 -11.63 13.90 1.91
N CYS A 83 -10.37 14.20 2.17
CA CYS A 83 -10.00 15.07 3.30
C CYS A 83 -10.68 16.44 3.20
N ALA A 84 -10.71 17.05 2.00
CA ALA A 84 -11.44 18.30 1.79
C ALA A 84 -12.95 18.11 2.01
N ALA A 85 -13.53 17.01 1.53
CA ALA A 85 -14.96 16.73 1.72
C ALA A 85 -15.34 16.47 3.19
N MET A 86 -14.50 15.77 3.94
CA MET A 86 -14.71 15.56 5.38
C MET A 86 -14.43 16.83 6.19
N THR A 87 -13.51 17.69 5.76
CA THR A 87 -13.32 19.03 6.34
C THR A 87 -14.54 19.91 6.09
N TYR A 88 -15.12 19.86 4.89
CA TYR A 88 -16.41 20.48 4.61
C TYR A 88 -17.49 19.92 5.55
N ARG A 89 -17.52 18.61 5.81
CA ARG A 89 -18.55 17.98 6.64
C ARG A 89 -18.42 18.24 8.15
N TYR A 90 -17.20 18.24 8.69
CA TYR A 90 -16.96 18.24 10.14
C TYR A 90 -16.08 19.38 10.66
N GLY A 91 -15.46 20.16 9.78
CA GLY A 91 -14.58 21.28 10.14
C GLY A 91 -13.11 20.92 10.24
N LEU A 92 -12.32 21.87 10.76
CA LEU A 92 -10.85 21.89 10.61
C LEU A 92 -10.10 20.80 11.38
N ALA A 93 -10.77 20.07 12.27
CA ALA A 93 -10.14 19.00 13.05
C ALA A 93 -9.75 17.81 12.16
N VAL A 94 -10.54 17.57 11.11
CA VAL A 94 -10.42 16.41 10.22
C VAL A 94 -9.02 16.28 9.59
N PRO A 95 -8.44 17.33 8.96
CA PRO A 95 -7.11 17.26 8.39
C PRO A 95 -6.03 16.70 9.33
N LEU A 96 -6.07 17.07 10.62
CA LEU A 96 -5.13 16.56 11.63
C LEU A 96 -5.43 15.09 11.99
N TRP A 97 -6.71 14.74 12.17
CA TRP A 97 -7.12 13.35 12.40
C TRP A 97 -6.74 12.44 11.23
N TRP A 98 -6.80 12.97 10.00
CA TRP A 98 -6.39 12.28 8.80
C TRP A 98 -4.88 12.08 8.76
N GLY A 99 -4.10 13.17 8.86
CA GLY A 99 -2.63 13.10 8.86
C GLY A 99 -2.10 12.17 9.96
N SER A 100 -2.67 12.26 11.16
CA SER A 100 -2.33 11.37 12.28
C SER A 100 -2.74 9.91 12.04
N GLY A 101 -3.73 9.64 11.19
CA GLY A 101 -4.11 8.29 10.78
C GLY A 101 -3.17 7.67 9.74
N LEU A 102 -2.36 8.47 9.07
CA LEU A 102 -1.40 8.01 8.06
C LEU A 102 0.00 7.79 8.64
N CYS A 103 0.46 8.69 9.53
CA CYS A 103 1.85 8.68 9.98
C CYS A 103 2.19 7.48 10.89
N PHE A 104 1.33 7.14 11.85
CA PHE A 104 1.67 6.16 12.89
C PHE A 104 1.85 4.75 12.35
N GLN A 105 1.04 4.35 11.37
CA GLN A 105 1.12 3.05 10.71
C GLN A 105 2.37 2.92 9.82
N ILE A 106 2.80 4.01 9.15
CA ILE A 106 4.04 4.01 8.37
C ILE A 106 5.23 3.89 9.34
N ALA A 107 5.18 4.60 10.47
CA ALA A 107 6.18 4.46 11.53
C ALA A 107 6.19 3.06 12.16
N LEU A 108 5.03 2.43 12.35
CA LEU A 108 4.95 1.04 12.79
C LEU A 108 5.64 0.12 11.79
N MET A 109 5.41 0.34 10.50
CA MET A 109 6.03 -0.47 9.45
C MET A 109 7.56 -0.31 9.40
N ALA A 110 8.10 0.83 9.83
CA ALA A 110 9.54 0.97 10.04
C ALA A 110 10.06 -0.05 11.07
N ALA A 111 9.33 -0.25 12.17
CA ALA A 111 9.68 -1.22 13.22
C ALA A 111 9.45 -2.68 12.79
N LEU A 112 8.34 -2.96 12.09
CA LEU A 112 8.08 -4.29 11.52
C LEU A 112 9.14 -4.65 10.47
N GLY A 113 9.48 -3.70 9.60
CA GLY A 113 10.41 -3.88 8.50
C GLY A 113 11.84 -4.19 8.95
N VAL A 114 12.37 -3.44 9.92
CA VAL A 114 13.69 -3.72 10.49
C VAL A 114 13.71 -5.02 11.31
N MET A 115 12.62 -5.34 12.03
CA MET A 115 12.49 -6.64 12.72
C MET A 115 12.47 -7.80 11.71
N ALA A 116 11.80 -7.61 10.57
CA ALA A 116 11.77 -8.58 9.50
C ALA A 116 13.19 -8.80 8.93
N LYS A 117 13.99 -7.75 8.72
CA LYS A 117 15.40 -7.92 8.31
C LYS A 117 16.24 -8.72 9.32
N ILE A 118 15.98 -8.57 10.61
CA ILE A 118 16.69 -9.32 11.68
C ILE A 118 16.27 -10.79 11.73
N ARG A 119 15.03 -11.13 11.38
CA ARG A 119 14.51 -12.50 11.59
C ARG A 119 14.33 -13.30 10.31
N VAL A 120 13.93 -12.63 9.24
CA VAL A 120 13.60 -13.21 7.93
C VAL A 120 14.31 -12.39 6.83
N PRO A 121 15.66 -12.28 6.86
CA PRO A 121 16.41 -11.44 5.92
C PRO A 121 16.19 -11.80 4.45
N TYR A 122 15.78 -13.04 4.18
CA TYR A 122 15.60 -13.59 2.84
C TYR A 122 14.16 -13.61 2.33
N ALA A 123 13.17 -13.26 3.16
CA ALA A 123 11.79 -13.27 2.72
C ALA A 123 11.54 -12.23 1.61
N HIS A 124 10.64 -12.57 0.69
CA HIS A 124 10.15 -11.69 -0.38
C HIS A 124 8.76 -11.16 -0.02
N THR A 125 7.94 -11.96 0.64
CA THR A 125 6.59 -11.59 1.10
C THR A 125 6.44 -11.72 2.60
N SER A 126 5.45 -11.02 3.17
CA SER A 126 5.07 -11.22 4.58
C SER A 126 4.45 -12.60 4.83
N LEU A 127 3.92 -13.23 3.79
CA LEU A 127 3.17 -14.48 3.87
C LEU A 127 4.10 -15.68 3.95
N GLU A 128 5.30 -15.61 3.39
CA GLU A 128 6.36 -16.59 3.61
C GLU A 128 6.69 -16.75 5.10
N VAL A 129 6.72 -15.62 5.84
CA VAL A 129 6.93 -15.61 7.30
C VAL A 129 5.84 -16.39 8.01
N VAL A 130 4.58 -16.18 7.62
CA VAL A 130 3.42 -16.90 8.15
C VAL A 130 3.50 -18.39 7.82
N ARG A 131 3.85 -18.74 6.58
CA ARG A 131 3.98 -20.13 6.11
C ARG A 131 5.04 -20.89 6.90
N MET A 132 6.23 -20.31 7.05
CA MET A 132 7.34 -20.94 7.77
C MET A 132 6.97 -21.23 9.23
N ARG A 133 6.17 -20.35 9.85
CA ARG A 133 5.82 -20.47 11.26
C ARG A 133 4.58 -21.32 11.52
N TYR A 134 3.56 -21.24 10.66
CA TYR A 134 2.22 -21.81 10.90
C TYR A 134 1.77 -22.81 9.83
N GLY A 135 2.65 -23.15 8.89
CA GLY A 135 2.39 -24.13 7.85
C GLY A 135 1.35 -23.66 6.83
N LYS A 136 0.83 -24.63 6.06
CA LYS A 136 -0.01 -24.37 4.87
C LYS A 136 -1.34 -23.69 5.20
N ILE A 137 -2.00 -24.07 6.29
CA ILE A 137 -3.31 -23.53 6.66
C ILE A 137 -3.18 -22.08 7.13
N GLY A 138 -2.18 -21.78 7.98
CA GLY A 138 -1.87 -20.42 8.38
C GLY A 138 -1.56 -19.54 7.17
N HIS A 139 -0.75 -20.06 6.24
CA HIS A 139 -0.43 -19.37 5.00
C HIS A 139 -1.69 -19.02 4.19
N LEU A 140 -2.57 -20.00 3.96
CA LEU A 140 -3.82 -19.79 3.20
C LEU A 140 -4.72 -18.73 3.83
N VAL A 141 -4.90 -18.75 5.16
CA VAL A 141 -5.72 -17.74 5.86
C VAL A 141 -5.17 -16.34 5.63
N PHE A 142 -3.86 -16.15 5.78
CA PHE A 142 -3.27 -14.82 5.57
C PHE A 142 -3.17 -14.41 4.10
N ILE A 143 -3.05 -15.35 3.16
CA ILE A 143 -3.23 -15.09 1.73
C ILE A 143 -4.61 -14.49 1.49
N VAL A 144 -5.67 -15.14 1.99
CA VAL A 144 -7.05 -14.63 1.82
C VAL A 144 -7.21 -13.25 2.43
N LEU A 145 -6.71 -13.01 3.64
CA LEU A 145 -6.80 -11.71 4.30
C LEU A 145 -6.04 -10.61 3.54
N ASN A 146 -4.83 -10.89 3.05
CA ASN A 146 -4.02 -9.93 2.29
C ASN A 146 -4.64 -9.65 0.91
N LEU A 147 -5.17 -10.67 0.23
CA LEU A 147 -5.87 -10.51 -1.04
C LEU A 147 -7.16 -9.70 -0.87
N VAL A 148 -7.97 -9.98 0.16
CA VAL A 148 -9.17 -9.20 0.48
C VAL A 148 -8.79 -7.74 0.78
N ASN A 149 -7.77 -7.51 1.60
CA ASN A 149 -7.29 -6.17 1.91
C ASN A 149 -6.86 -5.40 0.64
N ASN A 150 -6.09 -6.06 -0.24
CA ASN A 150 -5.63 -5.47 -1.50
C ASN A 150 -6.77 -5.22 -2.50
N VAL A 151 -7.68 -6.18 -2.67
CA VAL A 151 -8.82 -6.07 -3.59
C VAL A 151 -9.74 -4.94 -3.15
N PHE A 152 -10.18 -4.90 -1.89
CA PHE A 152 -11.07 -3.84 -1.42
C PHE A 152 -10.36 -2.50 -1.28
N GLY A 153 -9.09 -2.48 -0.89
CA GLY A 153 -8.26 -1.27 -0.89
C GLY A 153 -8.20 -0.64 -2.28
N CYS A 154 -7.78 -1.40 -3.29
CA CYS A 154 -7.64 -0.90 -4.65
C CYS A 154 -8.98 -0.63 -5.34
N ALA A 155 -9.98 -1.52 -5.20
CA ALA A 155 -11.29 -1.33 -5.81
C ALA A 155 -11.99 -0.07 -5.26
N SER A 156 -11.80 0.25 -3.98
CA SER A 156 -12.33 1.47 -3.39
C SER A 156 -11.74 2.74 -4.00
N MET A 157 -10.45 2.73 -4.37
CA MET A 157 -9.80 3.85 -5.04
C MET A 157 -10.29 3.99 -6.49
N ILE A 158 -10.36 2.89 -7.24
CA ILE A 158 -10.84 2.90 -8.63
C ILE A 158 -12.30 3.37 -8.66
N MET A 159 -13.15 2.83 -7.79
CA MET A 159 -14.55 3.25 -7.65
C MET A 159 -14.64 4.75 -7.38
N THR A 160 -13.93 5.25 -6.36
CA THR A 160 -13.90 6.69 -6.02
C THR A 160 -13.42 7.54 -7.19
N GLY A 161 -12.33 7.16 -7.83
CA GLY A 161 -11.79 7.85 -8.99
C GLY A 161 -12.80 7.91 -10.14
N SER A 162 -13.48 6.80 -10.42
CA SER A 162 -14.49 6.71 -11.47
C SER A 162 -15.72 7.59 -11.19
N GLN A 163 -16.16 7.67 -9.92
CA GLN A 163 -17.26 8.54 -9.50
C GLN A 163 -16.88 10.02 -9.63
N LEU A 164 -15.65 10.40 -9.27
CA LEU A 164 -15.14 11.76 -9.46
C LEU A 164 -15.02 12.11 -10.95
N ILE A 165 -14.47 11.22 -11.77
CA ILE A 165 -14.37 11.44 -13.22
C ILE A 165 -15.78 11.61 -13.83
N HIS A 166 -16.73 10.77 -13.42
CA HIS A 166 -18.12 10.88 -13.83
C HIS A 166 -18.73 12.22 -13.41
N GLY A 167 -18.62 12.60 -12.13
CA GLY A 167 -19.17 13.85 -11.62
C GLY A 167 -18.54 15.10 -12.25
N VAL A 168 -17.27 15.04 -12.64
CA VAL A 168 -16.55 16.18 -13.22
C VAL A 168 -16.76 16.30 -14.74
N SER A 169 -17.01 15.21 -15.46
CA SER A 169 -17.05 15.24 -16.94
C SER A 169 -18.32 14.69 -17.58
N GLY A 170 -19.18 14.03 -16.80
CA GLY A 170 -20.29 13.23 -17.31
C GLY A 170 -19.84 11.93 -18.02
N MET A 171 -18.55 11.59 -18.04
CA MET A 171 -18.05 10.33 -18.60
C MET A 171 -18.71 9.16 -17.88
N HIS A 172 -19.19 8.15 -18.63
CA HIS A 172 -19.83 6.99 -18.01
C HIS A 172 -18.86 6.31 -17.03
N TYR A 173 -19.27 6.10 -15.78
CA TYR A 173 -18.38 5.62 -14.73
C TYR A 173 -17.78 4.24 -15.05
N VAL A 174 -18.49 3.36 -15.78
CA VAL A 174 -17.93 2.07 -16.26
C VAL A 174 -16.72 2.31 -17.17
N ALA A 175 -16.78 3.27 -18.08
CA ALA A 175 -15.65 3.60 -18.94
C ALA A 175 -14.47 4.15 -18.11
N ALA A 176 -14.74 5.05 -17.16
CA ALA A 176 -13.72 5.54 -16.24
C ALA A 176 -13.10 4.40 -15.40
N THR A 177 -13.92 3.47 -14.91
CA THR A 177 -13.50 2.30 -14.11
C THR A 177 -12.59 1.36 -14.89
N ILE A 178 -12.80 1.20 -16.20
CA ILE A 178 -11.96 0.38 -17.08
C ILE A 178 -10.66 1.11 -17.46
N LEU A 179 -10.75 2.40 -17.81
CA LEU A 179 -9.61 3.16 -18.34
C LEU A 179 -8.56 3.49 -17.28
N VAL A 180 -8.97 3.72 -16.03
CA VAL A 180 -8.05 4.04 -14.92
C VAL A 180 -6.99 2.94 -14.70
N PRO A 181 -7.36 1.66 -14.48
CA PRO A 181 -6.37 0.60 -14.27
C PRO A 181 -5.68 0.16 -15.57
N LEU A 182 -6.30 0.35 -16.75
CA LEU A 182 -5.74 -0.12 -18.02
C LEU A 182 -4.32 0.42 -18.28
N GLY A 183 -4.10 1.72 -18.09
CA GLY A 183 -2.77 2.31 -18.25
C GLY A 183 -1.73 1.71 -17.30
N VAL A 184 -2.16 1.36 -16.08
CA VAL A 184 -1.31 0.80 -15.04
C VAL A 184 -0.92 -0.65 -15.31
N VAL A 185 -1.86 -1.46 -15.80
CA VAL A 185 -1.60 -2.84 -16.23
C VAL A 185 -0.45 -2.86 -17.25
N LEU A 186 -0.49 -1.96 -18.24
CA LEU A 186 0.47 -1.94 -19.35
C LEU A 186 1.92 -1.70 -18.90
N TYR A 187 2.16 -0.75 -17.99
CA TYR A 187 3.54 -0.48 -17.54
C TYR A 187 3.97 -1.37 -16.37
N THR A 188 3.05 -1.80 -15.50
CA THR A 188 3.37 -2.63 -14.32
C THR A 188 3.77 -4.04 -14.75
N ALA A 189 3.17 -4.56 -15.83
CA ALA A 189 3.53 -5.86 -16.39
C ALA A 189 4.93 -5.91 -17.05
N VAL A 190 5.68 -4.80 -17.12
CA VAL A 190 7.02 -4.77 -17.76
C VAL A 190 8.13 -4.36 -16.79
N GLY A 191 7.83 -3.56 -15.77
CA GLY A 191 8.84 -2.85 -14.98
C GLY A 191 9.41 -3.57 -13.74
N GLY A 192 8.66 -4.46 -13.09
CA GLY A 192 9.07 -5.03 -11.79
C GLY A 192 9.19 -3.99 -10.65
N LEU A 193 9.55 -4.44 -9.44
CA LEU A 193 9.48 -3.60 -8.23
C LEU A 193 10.38 -2.36 -8.29
N LYS A 194 11.61 -2.44 -8.84
CA LYS A 194 12.50 -1.26 -8.90
C LYS A 194 12.03 -0.19 -9.87
N ALA A 195 11.41 -0.57 -10.99
CA ALA A 195 10.75 0.40 -11.86
C ALA A 195 9.58 1.07 -11.14
N THR A 196 8.87 0.32 -10.30
CA THR A 196 7.81 0.88 -9.47
C THR A 196 8.32 1.95 -8.53
N PHE A 197 9.48 1.78 -7.89
CA PHE A 197 10.09 2.84 -7.07
C PHE A 197 10.28 4.15 -7.85
N LEU A 198 10.66 4.06 -9.14
CA LEU A 198 10.77 5.25 -9.99
C LEU A 198 9.40 5.81 -10.38
N THR A 199 8.42 4.94 -10.69
CA THR A 199 7.05 5.38 -10.97
C THR A 199 6.46 6.12 -9.77
N ASP A 200 6.71 5.61 -8.56
CA ASP A 200 6.26 6.18 -7.30
C ASP A 200 6.90 7.55 -7.03
N PHE A 201 8.18 7.69 -7.34
CA PHE A 201 8.85 8.98 -7.29
C PHE A 201 8.18 10.01 -8.22
N LEU A 202 7.90 9.63 -9.48
CA LEU A 202 7.25 10.53 -10.44
C LEU A 202 5.81 10.88 -10.03
N HIS A 203 5.03 9.90 -9.57
CA HIS A 203 3.70 10.14 -9.03
C HIS A 203 3.76 11.16 -7.90
N THR A 204 4.63 10.91 -6.90
CA THR A 204 4.83 11.77 -5.73
C THR A 204 5.23 13.19 -6.12
N ALA A 205 6.21 13.33 -7.02
CA ALA A 205 6.72 14.63 -7.43
C ALA A 205 5.63 15.49 -8.10
N ILE A 206 4.92 14.92 -9.08
CA ILE A 206 3.88 15.64 -9.82
C ILE A 206 2.72 16.01 -8.90
N ALA A 207 2.26 15.06 -8.09
CA ALA A 207 1.14 15.28 -7.20
C ALA A 207 1.45 16.30 -6.10
N LEU A 208 2.63 16.27 -5.46
CA LEU A 208 3.00 17.27 -4.45
C LEU A 208 3.10 18.69 -5.02
N ILE A 209 3.60 18.84 -6.26
CA ILE A 209 3.59 20.13 -6.97
C ILE A 209 2.16 20.64 -7.11
N LEU A 210 1.23 19.77 -7.55
CA LEU A 210 -0.18 20.13 -7.71
C LEU A 210 -0.86 20.43 -6.38
N ILE A 211 -0.57 19.68 -5.31
CA ILE A 211 -1.11 19.90 -3.97
C ILE A 211 -0.69 21.27 -3.43
N ILE A 212 0.60 21.62 -3.55
CA ILE A 212 1.13 22.93 -3.16
C ILE A 212 0.48 24.02 -4.01
N TYR A 213 0.42 23.82 -5.32
CA TYR A 213 -0.21 24.76 -6.26
C TYR A 213 -1.67 25.03 -5.89
N PHE A 214 -2.50 24.00 -5.68
CA PHE A 214 -3.90 24.19 -5.32
C PHE A 214 -4.08 24.89 -3.98
N THR A 215 -3.26 24.53 -2.99
CA THR A 215 -3.31 25.16 -1.66
C THR A 215 -3.04 26.67 -1.78
N ILE A 216 -2.00 27.06 -2.51
CA ILE A 216 -1.63 28.46 -2.70
C ILE A 216 -2.64 29.18 -3.59
N ALA A 217 -3.00 28.61 -4.74
CA ALA A 217 -3.89 29.24 -5.73
C ALA A 217 -5.30 29.50 -5.17
N VAL A 218 -5.83 28.60 -4.35
CA VAL A 218 -7.12 28.82 -3.67
C VAL A 218 -7.01 29.94 -2.64
N LEU A 219 -5.95 29.94 -1.81
CA LEU A 219 -5.78 30.98 -0.80
C LEU A 219 -5.57 32.38 -1.40
N THR A 220 -4.78 32.49 -2.47
CA THR A 220 -4.45 33.78 -3.08
C THR A 220 -5.52 34.32 -4.02
N ASN A 221 -6.57 33.54 -4.32
CA ASN A 221 -7.70 34.01 -5.11
C ASN A 221 -8.44 35.14 -4.39
N SER A 222 -8.80 36.20 -5.11
CA SER A 222 -9.49 37.38 -4.55
C SER A 222 -10.86 37.06 -3.94
N ALA A 223 -11.57 36.06 -4.47
CA ALA A 223 -12.83 35.56 -3.92
C ALA A 223 -12.64 34.87 -2.55
N ILE A 224 -11.41 34.48 -2.18
CA ILE A 224 -11.06 33.98 -0.83
C ILE A 224 -10.41 35.08 0.00
N GLY A 225 -9.44 35.81 -0.55
CA GLY A 225 -8.81 36.97 0.11
C GLY A 225 -7.70 36.60 1.10
N GLY A 226 -6.95 35.53 0.82
CA GLY A 226 -5.84 35.09 1.66
C GLY A 226 -6.26 34.41 2.95
N LEU A 227 -5.30 34.24 3.86
CA LEU A 227 -5.49 33.59 5.16
C LEU A 227 -6.55 34.31 6.01
N GLY A 228 -6.46 35.64 6.08
CA GLY A 228 -7.39 36.46 6.83
C GLY A 228 -8.78 36.47 6.20
N GLY A 229 -8.88 36.62 4.88
CA GLY A 229 -10.14 36.63 4.17
C GLY A 229 -10.90 35.30 4.24
N LEU A 230 -10.18 34.16 4.20
CA LEU A 230 -10.80 32.85 4.40
C LEU A 230 -11.43 32.74 5.80
N TYR A 231 -10.70 33.15 6.84
CA TYR A 231 -11.23 33.17 8.20
C TYR A 231 -12.48 34.06 8.33
N ASP A 232 -12.37 35.30 7.84
CA ASP A 232 -13.45 36.28 7.95
C ASP A 232 -14.73 35.79 7.26
N LYS A 233 -14.60 35.13 6.10
CA LYS A 233 -15.75 34.57 5.36
C LYS A 233 -16.37 33.37 6.05
N VAL A 234 -15.56 32.46 6.59
CA VAL A 234 -16.07 31.30 7.36
C VAL A 234 -16.82 31.76 8.61
N ILE A 235 -16.35 32.83 9.27
CA ILE A 235 -17.05 33.44 10.40
C ILE A 235 -18.32 34.18 9.95
N ALA A 236 -18.26 34.92 8.83
CA ALA A 236 -19.41 35.65 8.31
C ALA A 236 -20.58 34.73 7.94
N THR A 237 -20.30 33.50 7.51
CA THR A 237 -21.32 32.47 7.19
C THR A 237 -21.48 31.43 8.31
N ALA A 238 -21.05 31.73 9.54
CA ALA A 238 -21.06 30.76 10.64
C ALA A 238 -22.45 30.25 11.01
N ALA A 239 -23.49 31.09 10.87
CA ALA A 239 -24.87 30.70 11.12
C ALA A 239 -25.36 29.62 10.13
N ASP A 240 -25.03 29.80 8.84
CA ASP A 240 -25.40 28.86 7.77
C ASP A 240 -24.53 27.58 7.81
N ASN A 241 -23.33 27.69 8.36
CA ASN A 241 -22.35 26.61 8.47
C ASN A 241 -22.37 25.86 9.80
N TYR A 242 -23.48 25.88 10.52
CA TYR A 242 -23.61 25.21 11.81
C TYR A 242 -23.50 23.68 11.68
N ILE A 243 -22.56 23.07 12.43
CA ILE A 243 -22.36 21.61 12.47
C ILE A 243 -22.81 21.05 13.82
N PRO A 244 -23.83 20.18 13.87
CA PRO A 244 -24.22 19.49 15.11
C PRO A 244 -23.03 18.76 15.77
N ASN A 245 -22.98 18.78 17.10
CA ASN A 245 -21.91 18.16 17.92
C ASN A 245 -20.51 18.81 17.82
N ASN A 246 -20.34 19.89 17.07
CA ASN A 246 -19.17 20.76 17.20
C ASN A 246 -19.39 21.77 18.33
N TYR A 247 -18.32 22.19 19.02
CA TYR A 247 -18.40 23.26 20.00
C TYR A 247 -18.97 24.54 19.38
N GLN A 248 -20.13 24.97 19.90
CA GLN A 248 -20.95 26.07 19.35
C GLN A 248 -21.29 25.93 17.86
N GLY A 249 -21.27 24.69 17.34
CA GLY A 249 -21.49 24.40 15.92
C GLY A 249 -20.39 24.86 14.97
N SER A 250 -19.25 25.34 15.48
CA SER A 250 -18.24 26.00 14.66
C SER A 250 -17.46 25.02 13.77
N LEU A 251 -17.16 25.43 12.54
CA LEU A 251 -16.16 24.78 11.67
C LEU A 251 -14.73 24.95 12.18
N LEU A 252 -14.52 25.99 13.01
CA LEU A 252 -13.21 26.45 13.47
C LEU A 252 -12.82 25.92 14.86
N THR A 253 -13.44 24.81 15.29
CA THR A 253 -13.12 24.14 16.56
C THR A 253 -12.50 22.76 16.32
N PHE A 254 -11.66 22.35 17.28
CA PHE A 254 -11.17 20.98 17.38
C PHE A 254 -12.10 20.05 18.16
N LYS A 255 -13.00 20.61 18.99
CA LYS A 255 -13.99 19.87 19.75
C LYS A 255 -15.17 19.48 18.85
N SER A 256 -14.93 18.46 18.02
CA SER A 256 -15.90 17.85 17.11
C SER A 256 -16.03 16.36 17.42
N LYS A 257 -17.23 15.93 17.84
CA LYS A 257 -17.49 14.52 18.17
C LYS A 257 -17.45 13.62 16.94
N ASP A 258 -18.04 14.07 15.83
CA ASP A 258 -18.13 13.26 14.62
C ASP A 258 -16.77 13.18 13.90
N ALA A 259 -15.96 14.25 13.94
CA ALA A 259 -14.60 14.21 13.40
C ALA A 259 -13.70 13.19 14.11
N ILE A 260 -13.75 13.11 15.46
CA ILE A 260 -12.92 12.16 16.21
C ILE A 260 -13.40 10.73 16.00
N ILE A 261 -14.72 10.47 15.98
CA ILE A 261 -15.27 9.13 15.69
C ILE A 261 -14.83 8.68 14.30
N TRP A 262 -15.00 9.53 13.29
CA TRP A 262 -14.57 9.26 11.93
C TRP A 262 -13.05 9.02 11.86
N GLY A 263 -12.26 9.83 12.56
CA GLY A 263 -10.79 9.69 12.62
C GLY A 263 -10.34 8.38 13.26
N LEU A 264 -11.06 7.86 14.25
CA LEU A 264 -10.79 6.54 14.85
C LEU A 264 -11.07 5.40 13.86
N ILE A 265 -12.20 5.45 13.14
CA ILE A 265 -12.53 4.46 12.10
C ILE A 265 -11.44 4.44 11.01
N LEU A 266 -11.02 5.63 10.56
CA LEU A 266 -9.94 5.79 9.58
C LEU A 266 -8.66 5.09 10.05
N LYS A 267 -8.24 5.31 11.31
CA LYS A 267 -7.00 4.74 11.86
C LYS A 267 -7.00 3.22 11.84
N PHE A 268 -8.10 2.57 12.23
CA PHE A 268 -8.20 1.11 12.16
C PHE A 268 -8.09 0.61 10.72
N GLY A 269 -8.86 1.20 9.80
CA GLY A 269 -8.87 0.77 8.40
C GLY A 269 -7.53 0.99 7.70
N ASN A 270 -6.88 2.12 7.96
CA ASN A 270 -5.58 2.42 7.36
C ASN A 270 -4.49 1.47 7.89
N LEU A 271 -4.52 1.13 9.19
CA LEU A 271 -3.49 0.26 9.77
C LEU A 271 -3.44 -1.11 9.08
N ALA A 272 -4.61 -1.63 8.67
CA ALA A 272 -4.70 -2.86 7.90
C ALA A 272 -4.02 -2.75 6.54
N LEU A 273 -4.17 -1.61 5.86
CA LEU A 273 -3.55 -1.36 4.55
C LEU A 273 -2.03 -1.29 4.59
N VAL A 274 -1.42 -1.12 5.76
CA VAL A 274 0.05 -1.24 5.88
C VAL A 274 0.46 -2.64 6.29
N VAL A 275 -0.12 -3.15 7.38
CA VAL A 275 0.36 -4.41 7.99
C VAL A 275 -0.07 -5.63 7.17
N MET A 276 -1.25 -5.58 6.55
CA MET A 276 -1.83 -6.66 5.74
C MET A 276 -1.69 -6.40 4.24
N ASP A 277 -0.67 -5.64 3.83
CA ASP A 277 -0.35 -5.40 2.44
C ASP A 277 1.13 -5.69 2.15
N THR A 278 1.37 -6.80 1.45
CA THR A 278 2.69 -7.24 1.01
C THR A 278 3.51 -6.16 0.29
N ALA A 279 2.91 -5.19 -0.41
CA ALA A 279 3.67 -4.12 -1.07
C ALA A 279 4.52 -3.31 -0.08
N PHE A 280 3.99 -3.02 1.12
CA PHE A 280 4.77 -2.32 2.16
C PHE A 280 5.88 -3.21 2.74
N TRP A 281 5.68 -4.52 2.79
CA TRP A 281 6.73 -5.44 3.23
C TRP A 281 7.85 -5.53 2.20
N GLN A 282 7.51 -5.66 0.92
CA GLN A 282 8.45 -5.70 -0.19
C GLN A 282 9.32 -4.45 -0.27
N LYS A 283 8.75 -3.26 -0.04
CA LYS A 283 9.53 -2.01 0.02
C LYS A 283 10.57 -2.04 1.14
N SER A 284 10.20 -2.57 2.31
CA SER A 284 11.14 -2.77 3.41
C SER A 284 12.21 -3.81 3.05
N PHE A 285 11.82 -4.95 2.49
CA PHE A 285 12.74 -6.00 2.04
C PHE A 285 13.73 -5.50 0.99
N ALA A 286 13.28 -4.64 0.07
CA ALA A 286 14.05 -4.05 -1.01
C ALA A 286 15.05 -2.97 -0.59
N THR A 287 14.94 -2.45 0.63
CA THR A 287 15.86 -1.42 1.12
C THR A 287 17.18 -1.98 1.64
N GLU A 288 18.22 -1.17 1.57
CA GLU A 288 19.45 -1.43 2.32
C GLU A 288 19.16 -1.44 3.84
N VAL A 289 19.99 -2.15 4.61
CA VAL A 289 19.87 -2.28 6.07
C VAL A 289 19.70 -0.92 6.77
N LYS A 290 20.49 0.09 6.38
CA LYS A 290 20.50 1.43 6.98
C LYS A 290 19.44 2.37 6.40
N ALA A 291 18.61 1.89 5.48
CA ALA A 291 17.65 2.70 4.73
C ALA A 291 16.20 2.52 5.18
N THR A 292 15.82 1.35 5.70
CA THR A 292 14.43 1.04 6.08
C THR A 292 13.86 2.04 7.10
N VAL A 293 14.49 2.17 8.26
CA VAL A 293 13.94 2.99 9.36
C VAL A 293 13.92 4.48 9.01
N PRO A 294 14.99 5.08 8.45
CA PRO A 294 14.94 6.47 8.01
C PRO A 294 13.93 6.70 6.88
N GLY A 295 13.88 5.82 5.87
CA GLY A 295 12.99 5.97 4.72
C GLY A 295 11.52 6.02 5.13
N TYR A 296 11.06 5.04 5.91
CA TYR A 296 9.69 4.99 6.40
C TYR A 296 9.35 6.16 7.33
N ASN A 297 10.24 6.53 8.25
CA ASN A 297 9.95 7.63 9.17
C ASN A 297 9.94 9.00 8.48
N ILE A 298 10.78 9.21 7.47
CA ILE A 298 10.71 10.43 6.63
C ILE A 298 9.35 10.48 5.93
N ALA A 299 8.90 9.38 5.32
CA ALA A 299 7.58 9.29 4.70
C ALA A 299 6.45 9.54 5.71
N ALA A 300 6.55 8.95 6.90
CA ALA A 300 5.57 9.10 7.98
C ALA A 300 5.41 10.57 8.44
N LEU A 301 6.49 11.35 8.45
CA LEU A 301 6.44 12.77 8.78
C LEU A 301 5.96 13.61 7.60
N ALA A 302 6.43 13.30 6.39
CA ALA A 302 6.09 14.05 5.18
C ALA A 302 4.59 13.93 4.82
N VAL A 303 3.98 12.75 5.02
CA VAL A 303 2.58 12.48 4.61
C VAL A 303 1.57 13.45 5.22
N PHE A 304 1.89 14.01 6.38
CA PHE A 304 1.05 15.00 7.06
C PHE A 304 0.79 16.25 6.22
N GLY A 305 1.72 16.61 5.33
CA GLY A 305 1.60 17.77 4.45
C GLY A 305 0.41 17.69 3.49
N ILE A 306 -0.01 16.48 3.11
CA ILE A 306 -1.12 16.29 2.16
C ILE A 306 -2.46 16.72 2.78
N PRO A 307 -3.03 15.97 3.76
CA PRO A 307 -4.37 16.27 4.24
C PRO A 307 -4.41 17.59 4.99
N TRP A 308 -3.34 17.97 5.71
CA TRP A 308 -3.36 19.14 6.57
C TRP A 308 -3.57 20.44 5.79
N GLY A 309 -2.70 20.75 4.84
CA GLY A 309 -2.81 21.99 4.06
C GLY A 309 -3.99 21.95 3.11
N LEU A 310 -4.06 20.91 2.28
CA LEU A 310 -5.06 20.82 1.23
C LEU A 310 -6.48 20.68 1.79
N GLY A 311 -6.69 19.81 2.77
CA GLY A 311 -8.00 19.58 3.39
C GLY A 311 -8.51 20.83 4.10
N THR A 312 -7.66 21.48 4.91
CA THR A 312 -8.03 22.72 5.62
C THR A 312 -8.43 23.82 4.64
N VAL A 313 -7.58 24.08 3.64
CA VAL A 313 -7.79 25.20 2.71
C VAL A 313 -8.99 24.95 1.81
N ILE A 314 -9.04 23.80 1.14
CA ILE A 314 -10.10 23.51 0.17
C ILE A 314 -11.45 23.36 0.88
N GLY A 315 -11.53 22.56 1.93
CA GLY A 315 -12.80 22.30 2.61
C GLY A 315 -13.43 23.55 3.24
N LEU A 316 -12.61 24.40 3.86
CA LEU A 316 -13.09 25.68 4.40
C LEU A 316 -13.36 26.72 3.31
N ALA A 317 -12.59 26.73 2.21
CA ALA A 317 -12.87 27.60 1.07
C ALA A 317 -14.23 27.26 0.45
N THR A 318 -14.56 25.97 0.29
CA THR A 318 -15.91 25.56 -0.13
C THR A 318 -16.98 26.08 0.81
N ARG A 319 -16.78 25.98 2.14
CA ARG A 319 -17.71 26.51 3.13
C ARG A 319 -17.90 28.02 3.06
N ALA A 320 -16.85 28.75 2.66
CA ALA A 320 -16.89 30.20 2.49
C ALA A 320 -17.62 30.67 1.22
N ILE A 321 -17.68 29.85 0.15
CA ILE A 321 -18.13 30.31 -1.17
C ILE A 321 -19.28 29.52 -1.79
N HIS A 322 -19.70 28.38 -1.23
CA HIS A 322 -20.67 27.49 -1.90
C HIS A 322 -22.03 28.14 -2.19
N ASP A 323 -22.43 29.13 -1.39
CA ASP A 323 -23.67 29.90 -1.57
C ASP A 323 -23.48 31.22 -2.33
N THR A 324 -22.41 31.32 -3.13
CA THR A 324 -22.12 32.53 -3.92
C THR A 324 -22.18 32.26 -5.43
N PRO A 325 -22.47 33.27 -6.28
CA PRO A 325 -22.60 33.08 -7.73
C PRO A 325 -21.37 32.52 -8.46
N ILE A 326 -20.20 32.51 -7.83
CA ILE A 326 -18.98 31.92 -8.42
C ILE A 326 -19.00 30.38 -8.35
N PHE A 327 -19.82 29.80 -7.46
CA PHE A 327 -19.80 28.37 -7.21
C PHE A 327 -20.64 27.61 -8.23
N PRO A 328 -20.18 26.47 -8.77
CA PRO A 328 -20.83 25.80 -9.90
C PRO A 328 -22.29 25.38 -9.67
N THR A 329 -22.68 25.10 -8.43
CA THR A 329 -24.05 24.66 -8.10
C THR A 329 -25.01 25.80 -7.84
N TYR A 330 -24.54 27.05 -7.68
CA TYR A 330 -25.37 28.19 -7.28
C TYR A 330 -26.53 28.46 -8.26
N PRO A 331 -27.76 28.77 -7.79
CA PRO A 331 -28.18 28.94 -6.39
C PRO A 331 -28.56 27.65 -5.66
N GLY A 332 -28.28 26.48 -6.24
CA GLY A 332 -28.47 25.18 -5.62
C GLY A 332 -27.39 24.84 -4.59
N LEU A 333 -27.79 24.09 -3.57
CA LEU A 333 -26.91 23.61 -2.50
C LEU A 333 -26.16 22.35 -2.91
N LEU A 334 -24.97 22.17 -2.33
CA LEU A 334 -24.21 20.93 -2.47
C LEU A 334 -24.95 19.78 -1.76
N THR A 335 -25.29 18.74 -2.50
CA THR A 335 -26.06 17.60 -1.98
C THR A 335 -25.18 16.68 -1.12
N ALA A 336 -25.81 15.92 -0.21
CA ALA A 336 -25.10 14.92 0.60
C ALA A 336 -24.38 13.88 -0.28
N THR A 337 -24.99 13.49 -1.40
CA THR A 337 -24.39 12.57 -2.38
C THR A 337 -23.13 13.16 -3.01
N GLU A 338 -23.16 14.41 -3.46
CA GLU A 338 -21.98 15.08 -4.04
C GLU A 338 -20.84 15.22 -3.03
N VAL A 339 -21.15 15.53 -1.77
CA VAL A 339 -20.16 15.54 -0.68
C VAL A 339 -19.56 14.15 -0.47
N SER A 340 -20.40 13.11 -0.37
CA SER A 340 -19.97 11.72 -0.16
C SER A 340 -19.19 11.13 -1.35
N SER A 341 -19.42 11.63 -2.56
CA SER A 341 -18.67 11.29 -3.77
C SER A 341 -17.40 12.14 -3.98
N GLY A 342 -17.13 13.12 -3.12
CA GLY A 342 -15.90 13.91 -3.12
C GLY A 342 -15.89 15.15 -4.02
N MET A 343 -17.06 15.63 -4.47
CA MET A 343 -17.17 16.76 -5.41
C MET A 343 -16.80 18.13 -4.83
N VAL A 344 -16.57 18.21 -3.51
CA VAL A 344 -16.15 19.42 -2.78
C VAL A 344 -14.91 20.07 -3.41
N MET A 345 -13.85 19.28 -3.66
CA MET A 345 -12.61 19.81 -4.23
C MET A 345 -12.75 20.20 -5.71
N PRO A 346 -13.30 19.35 -6.61
CA PRO A 346 -13.54 19.75 -8.01
C PRO A 346 -14.35 21.04 -8.16
N TYR A 347 -15.45 21.20 -7.43
CA TYR A 347 -16.27 22.42 -7.55
C TYR A 347 -15.54 23.65 -7.05
N THR A 348 -14.78 23.53 -5.96
CA THR A 348 -13.96 24.64 -5.44
C THR A 348 -12.86 25.04 -6.42
N ILE A 349 -12.20 24.06 -7.04
CA ILE A 349 -11.17 24.32 -8.06
C ILE A 349 -11.78 24.95 -9.30
N LYS A 350 -12.95 24.48 -9.76
CA LYS A 350 -13.66 25.11 -10.89
C LYS A 350 -13.99 26.57 -10.57
N ALA A 351 -14.55 26.84 -9.40
CA ALA A 351 -14.97 28.17 -8.98
C ALA A 351 -13.80 29.16 -8.95
N LEU A 352 -12.65 28.74 -8.43
CA LEU A 352 -11.54 29.65 -8.12
C LEU A 352 -10.42 29.68 -9.16
N ILE A 353 -10.19 28.57 -9.87
CA ILE A 353 -9.07 28.42 -10.82
C ILE A 353 -9.60 28.26 -12.26
N GLY A 354 -10.85 27.84 -12.43
CA GLY A 354 -11.46 27.62 -13.74
C GLY A 354 -11.02 26.32 -14.40
N ASP A 355 -11.16 26.25 -15.72
CA ASP A 355 -10.99 25.01 -16.51
C ASP A 355 -9.58 24.44 -16.42
N LYS A 356 -8.58 25.32 -16.36
CA LYS A 356 -7.16 24.92 -16.18
C LYS A 356 -6.96 24.21 -14.84
N GLY A 357 -7.66 24.67 -13.80
CA GLY A 357 -7.65 24.03 -12.49
C GLY A 357 -8.21 22.61 -12.55
N ILE A 358 -9.30 22.39 -13.30
CA ILE A 358 -9.89 21.06 -13.46
C ILE A 358 -8.97 20.13 -14.24
N ILE A 359 -8.26 20.61 -15.27
CA ILE A 359 -7.22 19.82 -15.92
C ILE A 359 -6.15 19.41 -14.90
N GLY A 360 -5.63 20.36 -14.10
CA GLY A 360 -4.68 20.02 -13.03
C GLY A 360 -5.23 19.02 -12.02
N PHE A 361 -6.53 19.11 -11.68
CA PHE A 361 -7.19 18.18 -10.78
C PHE A 361 -7.22 16.77 -11.38
N PHE A 362 -7.48 16.65 -12.68
CA PHE A 362 -7.37 15.38 -13.40
C PHE A 362 -5.96 14.79 -13.35
N PHE A 363 -4.91 15.60 -13.47
CA PHE A 363 -3.54 15.12 -13.29
C PHE A 363 -3.30 14.62 -11.87
N LEU A 364 -3.75 15.35 -10.84
CA LEU A 364 -3.63 14.92 -9.45
C LEU A 364 -4.37 13.61 -9.20
N LEU A 365 -5.62 13.52 -9.68
CA LEU A 365 -6.46 12.33 -9.62
C LEU A 365 -5.78 11.15 -10.31
N PHE A 366 -5.24 11.37 -11.50
CA PHE A 366 -4.53 10.34 -12.26
C PHE A 366 -3.30 9.84 -11.50
N MET A 367 -2.42 10.73 -11.02
CA MET A 367 -1.21 10.37 -10.25
C MET A 367 -1.53 9.57 -8.98
N ALA A 368 -2.58 9.94 -8.25
CA ALA A 368 -2.99 9.25 -7.03
C ALA A 368 -3.58 7.86 -7.32
N LEU A 369 -4.44 7.75 -8.34
CA LEU A 369 -5.05 6.48 -8.73
C LEU A 369 -4.02 5.51 -9.28
N THR A 370 -3.15 5.96 -10.19
CA THR A 370 -2.17 5.07 -10.82
C THR A 370 -1.13 4.55 -9.83
N SER A 371 -0.68 5.37 -8.87
CA SER A 371 0.24 4.91 -7.82
C SER A 371 -0.38 3.83 -6.94
N THR A 372 -1.66 3.99 -6.57
CA THR A 372 -2.37 3.00 -5.74
C THR A 372 -2.56 1.69 -6.48
N VAL A 373 -3.05 1.74 -7.73
CA VAL A 373 -3.28 0.55 -8.55
C VAL A 373 -1.97 -0.19 -8.80
N SER A 374 -0.86 0.53 -9.06
CA SER A 374 0.45 -0.10 -9.29
C SER A 374 0.95 -0.82 -8.04
N SER A 375 0.84 -0.20 -6.86
CA SER A 375 1.22 -0.84 -5.59
C SER A 375 0.41 -2.12 -5.35
N SER A 376 -0.91 -2.09 -5.55
CA SER A 376 -1.77 -3.26 -5.36
C SER A 376 -1.47 -4.38 -6.37
N MET A 377 -1.18 -4.03 -7.62
CA MET A 377 -0.81 -5.01 -8.64
C MET A 377 0.45 -5.77 -8.26
N ILE A 378 1.44 -5.12 -7.67
CA ILE A 378 2.68 -5.76 -7.24
C ILE A 378 2.46 -6.65 -6.02
N ALA A 379 1.67 -6.18 -5.04
CA ALA A 379 1.28 -6.99 -3.91
C ALA A 379 0.56 -8.27 -4.35
N VAL A 380 -0.46 -8.18 -5.20
CA VAL A 380 -1.21 -9.36 -5.62
C VAL A 380 -0.40 -10.23 -6.57
N SER A 381 0.38 -9.63 -7.47
CA SER A 381 1.28 -10.38 -8.37
C SER A 381 2.26 -11.23 -7.58
N SER A 382 2.91 -10.67 -6.57
CA SER A 382 3.84 -11.41 -5.70
C SER A 382 3.16 -12.53 -4.91
N ILE A 383 1.97 -12.28 -4.36
CA ILE A 383 1.20 -13.31 -3.65
C ILE A 383 0.85 -14.48 -4.58
N LEU A 384 0.29 -14.23 -5.77
CA LEU A 384 -0.10 -15.34 -6.63
C LEU A 384 1.12 -16.04 -7.27
N SER A 385 2.20 -15.33 -7.57
CA SER A 385 3.38 -15.94 -8.21
C SER A 385 4.28 -16.69 -7.24
N TYR A 386 4.57 -16.15 -6.04
CA TYR A 386 5.45 -16.80 -5.07
C TYR A 386 4.69 -17.63 -4.03
N ASP A 387 3.69 -17.03 -3.38
CA ASP A 387 2.99 -17.66 -2.25
C ASP A 387 2.03 -18.76 -2.72
N ILE A 388 1.54 -18.69 -3.97
CA ILE A 388 0.68 -19.72 -4.55
C ILE A 388 1.41 -20.54 -5.61
N TYR A 389 1.86 -19.92 -6.71
CA TYR A 389 2.39 -20.66 -7.85
C TYR A 389 3.71 -21.37 -7.54
N LYS A 390 4.78 -20.64 -7.16
CA LYS A 390 6.06 -21.26 -6.76
C LYS A 390 5.85 -22.20 -5.57
N THR A 391 5.07 -21.79 -4.58
CA THR A 391 4.93 -22.56 -3.34
C THR A 391 4.13 -23.86 -3.45
N TYR A 392 2.99 -23.86 -4.15
CA TYR A 392 2.03 -24.97 -4.13
C TYR A 392 1.83 -25.65 -5.49
N LEU A 393 2.02 -24.94 -6.60
CA LEU A 393 1.74 -25.47 -7.94
C LEU A 393 2.99 -25.96 -8.65
N ASN A 394 4.09 -25.20 -8.59
CA ASN A 394 5.35 -25.55 -9.23
C ASN A 394 6.57 -25.11 -8.38
N PRO A 395 6.98 -25.92 -7.39
CA PRO A 395 8.14 -25.65 -6.53
C PRO A 395 9.46 -25.42 -7.26
N LYS A 396 9.64 -26.02 -8.45
CA LYS A 396 10.87 -25.94 -9.26
C LYS A 396 10.76 -24.90 -10.38
N ALA A 397 9.91 -23.89 -10.20
CA ALA A 397 9.68 -22.87 -11.21
C ALA A 397 10.94 -22.02 -11.44
N THR A 398 11.38 -21.93 -12.69
CA THR A 398 12.47 -21.04 -13.10
C THR A 398 12.07 -19.56 -12.98
N ASP A 399 13.05 -18.67 -12.85
CA ASP A 399 12.84 -17.21 -12.83
C ASP A 399 11.95 -16.72 -13.99
N LYS A 400 12.17 -17.26 -15.20
CA LYS A 400 11.38 -16.91 -16.38
C LYS A 400 9.90 -17.31 -16.24
N GLN A 401 9.62 -18.46 -15.63
CA GLN A 401 8.25 -18.91 -15.37
C GLN A 401 7.58 -18.04 -14.29
N ILE A 402 8.29 -17.72 -13.21
CA ILE A 402 7.78 -16.89 -12.11
C ILE A 402 7.43 -15.48 -12.62
N VAL A 403 8.32 -14.87 -13.41
CA VAL A 403 8.06 -13.55 -14.01
C VAL A 403 6.88 -13.63 -14.99
N GLY A 404 6.79 -14.69 -15.80
CA GLY A 404 5.66 -14.91 -16.70
C GLY A 404 4.31 -15.01 -15.97
N VAL A 405 4.25 -15.77 -14.87
CA VAL A 405 3.05 -15.86 -14.01
C VAL A 405 2.75 -14.53 -13.31
N SER A 406 3.79 -13.79 -12.92
CA SER A 406 3.63 -12.46 -12.32
C SER A 406 2.95 -11.49 -13.30
N HIS A 407 3.38 -11.46 -14.57
CA HIS A 407 2.75 -10.64 -15.61
C HIS A 407 1.30 -11.06 -15.88
N LEU A 408 1.04 -12.37 -16.00
CA LEU A 408 -0.32 -12.88 -16.18
C LEU A 408 -1.24 -12.48 -15.00
N THR A 409 -0.72 -12.58 -13.78
CA THR A 409 -1.44 -12.18 -12.57
C THR A 409 -1.79 -10.69 -12.58
N VAL A 410 -0.88 -9.81 -13.01
CA VAL A 410 -1.16 -8.36 -13.11
C VAL A 410 -2.36 -8.11 -14.01
N VAL A 411 -2.44 -8.80 -15.16
CA VAL A 411 -3.57 -8.68 -16.10
C VAL A 411 -4.86 -9.23 -15.49
N ILE A 412 -4.82 -10.44 -14.92
CA ILE A 412 -5.99 -11.08 -14.29
C ILE A 412 -6.52 -10.21 -13.14
N HIS A 413 -5.63 -9.75 -12.26
CA HIS A 413 -6.00 -8.88 -11.15
C HIS A 413 -6.59 -7.57 -11.64
N GLY A 414 -6.00 -6.95 -12.68
CA GLY A 414 -6.53 -5.73 -13.30
C GLY A 414 -7.98 -5.90 -13.81
N VAL A 415 -8.28 -7.01 -14.48
CA VAL A 415 -9.65 -7.33 -14.92
C VAL A 415 -10.56 -7.60 -13.72
N PHE A 416 -10.08 -8.37 -12.74
CA PHE A 416 -10.85 -8.74 -11.55
C PHE A 416 -11.24 -7.53 -10.70
N ILE A 417 -10.29 -6.66 -10.33
CA ILE A 417 -10.58 -5.45 -9.54
C ILE A 417 -11.46 -4.46 -10.29
N THR A 418 -11.35 -4.39 -11.62
CA THR A 418 -12.25 -3.59 -12.45
C THR A 418 -13.68 -4.10 -12.33
N GLY A 419 -13.88 -5.42 -12.44
CA GLY A 419 -15.18 -6.05 -12.24
C GLY A 419 -15.77 -5.80 -10.84
N ILE A 420 -14.95 -5.96 -9.80
CA ILE A 420 -15.37 -5.66 -8.42
C ILE A 420 -15.72 -4.17 -8.25
N SER A 421 -14.94 -3.26 -8.83
CA SER A 421 -15.20 -1.81 -8.76
C SER A 421 -16.50 -1.43 -9.49
N ILE A 422 -16.81 -2.07 -10.61
CA ILE A 422 -18.09 -1.91 -11.32
C ILE A 422 -19.24 -2.42 -10.43
N ALA A 423 -19.09 -3.61 -9.83
CA ALA A 423 -20.11 -4.17 -8.96
C ALA A 423 -20.38 -3.29 -7.73
N LEU A 424 -19.34 -2.72 -7.12
CA LEU A 424 -19.47 -1.78 -6.00
C LEU A 424 -20.21 -0.49 -6.41
N ASN A 425 -19.88 0.07 -7.57
CA ASN A 425 -20.58 1.24 -8.12
C ASN A 425 -22.08 0.96 -8.32
N TYR A 426 -22.43 -0.13 -9.02
CA TYR A 426 -23.84 -0.50 -9.25
C TYR A 426 -24.57 -0.90 -7.96
N GLY A 427 -23.84 -1.44 -6.97
CA GLY A 427 -24.36 -1.77 -5.65
C GLY A 427 -24.65 -0.56 -4.75
N GLY A 428 -24.39 0.67 -5.24
CA GLY A 428 -24.61 1.90 -4.49
C GLY A 428 -23.53 2.23 -3.47
N ALA A 429 -22.41 1.50 -3.47
CA ALA A 429 -21.29 1.79 -2.60
C ALA A 429 -20.70 3.17 -2.94
N ASN A 430 -20.58 4.00 -1.92
CA ASN A 430 -19.85 5.26 -2.00
C ASN A 430 -18.59 5.18 -1.14
N MET A 431 -17.76 6.20 -1.23
CA MET A 431 -16.48 6.22 -0.54
C MET A 431 -16.62 6.17 1.00
N THR A 432 -17.70 6.70 1.56
CA THR A 432 -17.94 6.65 3.01
C THR A 432 -18.27 5.22 3.46
N TRP A 433 -19.17 4.55 2.77
CA TRP A 433 -19.59 3.18 3.13
C TRP A 433 -18.42 2.19 3.05
N ILE A 434 -17.62 2.24 1.98
CA ILE A 434 -16.44 1.38 1.87
C ILE A 434 -15.41 1.69 2.96
N GLY A 435 -15.23 2.98 3.29
CA GLY A 435 -14.36 3.39 4.40
C GLY A 435 -14.74 2.73 5.74
N TYR A 436 -16.02 2.42 5.94
CA TYR A 436 -16.56 1.79 7.15
C TYR A 436 -16.56 0.26 7.09
N LEU A 437 -16.80 -0.34 5.92
CA LEU A 437 -16.67 -1.78 5.71
C LEU A 437 -15.21 -2.26 5.88
N ARG A 438 -14.25 -1.49 5.35
CA ARG A 438 -12.83 -1.85 5.28
C ARG A 438 -12.21 -2.30 6.61
N PRO A 439 -12.31 -1.57 7.74
CA PRO A 439 -11.73 -2.04 9.00
C PRO A 439 -12.33 -3.39 9.46
N ILE A 440 -13.57 -3.68 9.12
CA ILE A 440 -14.23 -4.93 9.53
C ILE A 440 -13.56 -6.13 8.85
N ILE A 441 -13.29 -6.00 7.56
CA ILE A 441 -12.76 -7.09 6.73
C ILE A 441 -11.23 -7.21 6.78
N SER A 442 -10.51 -6.10 6.99
CA SER A 442 -9.05 -6.08 6.89
C SER A 442 -8.31 -6.09 8.24
N CYS A 443 -8.89 -5.51 9.30
CA CYS A 443 -8.22 -5.44 10.60
C CYS A 443 -7.94 -6.79 11.30
N PRO A 444 -8.73 -7.86 11.12
CA PRO A 444 -8.58 -9.06 11.94
C PRO A 444 -7.19 -9.73 11.89
N GLY A 445 -6.46 -9.56 10.78
CA GLY A 445 -5.11 -10.12 10.63
C GLY A 445 -3.98 -9.27 11.23
N ILE A 446 -4.21 -8.01 11.60
CA ILE A 446 -3.14 -7.07 12.00
C ILE A 446 -2.36 -7.59 13.22
N ILE A 447 -3.06 -7.82 14.33
CA ILE A 447 -2.40 -8.24 15.58
C ILE A 447 -1.77 -9.64 15.41
N PRO A 448 -2.46 -10.64 14.84
CA PRO A 448 -1.86 -11.93 14.53
C PRO A 448 -0.59 -11.84 13.66
N MET A 449 -0.55 -10.95 12.66
CA MET A 449 0.64 -10.71 11.83
C MET A 449 1.79 -10.10 12.65
N ILE A 450 1.52 -9.09 13.48
CA ILE A 450 2.55 -8.48 14.34
C ILE A 450 3.11 -9.52 15.32
N LEU A 451 2.26 -10.32 15.96
CA LEU A 451 2.68 -11.36 16.90
C LEU A 451 3.56 -12.43 16.22
N THR A 452 3.40 -12.65 14.92
CA THR A 452 4.22 -13.56 14.12
C THR A 452 5.70 -13.16 14.17
N LEU A 453 6.00 -11.86 14.27
CA LEU A 453 7.35 -11.32 14.35
C LEU A 453 7.81 -10.92 15.74
N PHE A 454 6.97 -10.90 16.76
CA PHE A 454 7.38 -10.37 18.08
C PHE A 454 7.15 -11.35 19.23
N TRP A 455 6.20 -12.28 19.11
CA TRP A 455 5.83 -13.15 20.20
C TRP A 455 6.12 -14.61 19.89
N SER A 456 7.12 -15.20 20.54
CA SER A 456 7.52 -16.60 20.30
C SER A 456 6.47 -17.62 20.73
N ARG A 457 5.48 -17.22 21.54
CA ARG A 457 4.46 -18.15 22.06
C ARG A 457 3.15 -18.19 21.27
N GLN A 458 2.99 -17.36 20.24
CA GLN A 458 1.83 -17.47 19.36
C GLN A 458 1.81 -18.86 18.71
N THR A 459 0.74 -19.62 18.95
CA THR A 459 0.53 -20.97 18.41
C THR A 459 -0.06 -20.92 17.01
N ARG A 460 0.07 -22.01 16.26
CA ARG A 460 -0.57 -22.16 14.94
C ARG A 460 -2.09 -21.98 15.01
N ILE A 461 -2.73 -22.58 16.02
CA ILE A 461 -4.16 -22.46 16.27
C ILE A 461 -4.56 -21.00 16.48
N ALA A 462 -3.79 -20.27 17.30
CA ALA A 462 -4.04 -18.87 17.55
C ALA A 462 -3.92 -18.04 16.26
N ALA A 463 -2.86 -18.24 15.47
CA ALA A 463 -2.65 -17.51 14.22
C ALA A 463 -3.75 -17.76 13.16
N ILE A 464 -4.31 -18.97 13.12
CA ILE A 464 -5.35 -19.36 12.15
C ILE A 464 -6.74 -18.88 12.60
N ILE A 465 -7.13 -19.19 13.84
CA ILE A 465 -8.52 -19.02 14.29
C ILE A 465 -8.81 -17.58 14.73
N SER A 466 -7.84 -16.89 15.34
CA SER A 466 -8.07 -15.54 15.86
C SER A 466 -8.49 -14.50 14.81
N PRO A 467 -7.87 -14.40 13.60
CA PRO A 467 -8.34 -13.44 12.62
C PRO A 467 -9.72 -13.81 12.05
N VAL A 468 -10.04 -15.10 11.92
CA VAL A 468 -11.35 -15.55 11.43
C VAL A 468 -12.46 -15.19 12.42
N LEU A 469 -12.26 -15.49 13.70
CA LEU A 469 -13.20 -15.08 14.75
C LEU A 469 -13.30 -13.56 14.88
N GLY A 470 -12.19 -12.85 14.66
CA GLY A 470 -12.17 -11.39 14.67
C GLY A 470 -13.06 -10.78 13.58
N PHE A 471 -12.98 -11.30 12.35
CA PHE A 471 -13.85 -10.91 11.25
C PHE A 471 -15.33 -11.09 11.60
N PHE A 472 -15.71 -12.28 12.08
CA PHE A 472 -17.10 -12.54 12.45
C PHE A 472 -17.57 -11.71 13.65
N SER A 473 -16.67 -11.42 14.60
CA SER A 473 -16.97 -10.54 15.74
C SER A 473 -17.26 -9.12 15.27
N GLY A 474 -16.43 -8.56 14.40
CA GLY A 474 -16.65 -7.22 13.84
C GLY A 474 -17.91 -7.15 12.97
N LEU A 475 -18.15 -8.15 12.12
CA LEU A 475 -19.34 -8.21 11.28
C LEU A 475 -20.61 -8.31 12.13
N ALA A 476 -20.63 -9.18 13.15
CA ALA A 476 -21.76 -9.32 14.05
C ALA A 476 -22.05 -8.01 14.80
N VAL A 477 -21.01 -7.35 15.31
CA VAL A 477 -21.15 -6.04 15.99
C VAL A 477 -21.69 -4.99 15.02
N TRP A 478 -21.19 -4.92 13.79
CA TRP A 478 -21.64 -3.95 12.79
C TRP A 478 -23.14 -4.08 12.50
N LEU A 479 -23.59 -5.29 12.18
CA LEU A 479 -24.96 -5.55 11.78
C LEU A 479 -25.92 -5.48 12.98
N ALA A 480 -25.53 -6.00 14.14
CA ALA A 480 -26.36 -5.97 15.34
C ALA A 480 -26.56 -4.53 15.86
N THR A 481 -25.49 -3.73 15.91
CA THR A 481 -25.60 -2.32 16.35
C THR A 481 -26.34 -1.48 15.34
N THR A 482 -26.17 -1.72 14.04
CA THR A 482 -26.97 -1.06 12.98
C THR A 482 -28.45 -1.34 13.18
N LYS A 483 -28.84 -2.62 13.32
CA LYS A 483 -30.24 -3.01 13.53
C LYS A 483 -30.81 -2.45 14.84
N TYR A 484 -30.04 -2.49 15.92
CA TYR A 484 -30.48 -1.98 17.23
C TYR A 484 -30.71 -0.47 17.21
N MET A 485 -29.82 0.30 16.59
CA MET A 485 -29.88 1.77 16.60
C MET A 485 -30.82 2.35 15.54
N TYR A 486 -30.98 1.67 14.40
CA TYR A 486 -31.69 2.20 13.22
C TYR A 486 -32.87 1.33 12.74
N GLY A 487 -33.13 0.20 13.41
CA GLY A 487 -34.29 -0.68 13.16
C GLY A 487 -34.17 -1.63 11.97
N HIS A 488 -33.35 -1.32 10.97
CA HIS A 488 -33.14 -2.13 9.77
C HIS A 488 -31.67 -2.07 9.31
N ILE A 489 -31.31 -2.94 8.36
CA ILE A 489 -29.95 -3.05 7.80
C ILE A 489 -30.04 -2.79 6.29
N ASP A 490 -29.40 -1.72 5.85
CA ASP A 490 -29.19 -1.36 4.45
C ASP A 490 -27.90 -0.53 4.29
N ILE A 491 -27.58 -0.10 3.08
CA ILE A 491 -26.36 0.67 2.80
C ILE A 491 -26.34 2.04 3.49
N THR A 492 -27.52 2.63 3.72
CA THR A 492 -27.67 3.94 4.36
C THR A 492 -27.41 3.85 5.85
N THR A 493 -28.04 2.89 6.52
CA THR A 493 -27.92 2.63 7.96
C THR A 493 -26.53 2.12 8.33
N THR A 494 -25.93 1.27 7.51
CA THR A 494 -24.54 0.79 7.69
C THR A 494 -23.48 1.86 7.37
N SER A 495 -23.86 2.95 6.69
CA SER A 495 -23.01 4.15 6.50
C SER A 495 -23.01 5.07 7.73
N ASN A 496 -23.57 4.66 8.87
CA ASN A 496 -23.49 5.44 10.10
C ASN A 496 -22.17 5.21 10.85
N PRO A 497 -21.58 6.27 11.44
CA PRO A 497 -20.26 6.19 12.05
C PRO A 497 -20.23 5.36 13.35
N TYR A 498 -21.30 5.33 14.15
CA TYR A 498 -21.30 4.60 15.43
C TYR A 498 -21.20 3.09 15.26
N PRO A 499 -22.08 2.41 14.47
CA PRO A 499 -21.91 0.99 14.19
C PRO A 499 -20.54 0.66 13.59
N ALA A 500 -20.06 1.50 12.67
CA ALA A 500 -18.77 1.31 12.02
C ALA A 500 -17.60 1.36 13.02
N LEU A 501 -17.62 2.29 13.98
CA LEU A 501 -16.59 2.38 15.02
C LEU A 501 -16.61 1.15 15.92
N TYR A 502 -17.78 0.72 16.39
CA TYR A 502 -17.89 -0.46 17.25
C TYR A 502 -17.40 -1.72 16.53
N ALA A 503 -17.75 -1.86 15.25
CA ALA A 503 -17.30 -2.96 14.41
C ALA A 503 -15.78 -2.94 14.20
N ALA A 504 -15.19 -1.77 13.93
CA ALA A 504 -13.74 -1.62 13.77
C ALA A 504 -12.98 -2.00 15.06
N ILE A 505 -13.47 -1.57 16.23
CA ILE A 505 -12.91 -1.93 17.54
C ILE A 505 -13.00 -3.45 17.73
N ALA A 506 -14.15 -4.06 17.46
CA ALA A 506 -14.35 -5.50 17.60
C ALA A 506 -13.43 -6.29 16.66
N SER A 507 -13.39 -5.95 15.36
CA SER A 507 -12.51 -6.61 14.37
C SER A 507 -11.04 -6.46 14.72
N PHE A 508 -10.62 -5.36 15.34
CA PHE A 508 -9.22 -5.11 15.68
C PHE A 508 -8.77 -5.78 16.98
N PHE A 509 -9.53 -5.62 18.06
CA PHE A 509 -9.10 -6.05 19.41
C PHE A 509 -9.48 -7.49 19.75
N THR A 510 -10.57 -8.04 19.20
CA THR A 510 -10.93 -9.44 19.49
C THR A 510 -9.90 -10.46 18.99
N PRO A 511 -9.24 -10.32 17.81
CA PRO A 511 -8.12 -11.19 17.44
C PRO A 511 -6.96 -11.16 18.45
N ALA A 512 -6.71 -10.03 19.11
CA ALA A 512 -5.67 -9.94 20.14
C ALA A 512 -6.02 -10.82 21.34
N LEU A 513 -7.27 -10.71 21.82
CA LEU A 513 -7.78 -11.55 22.89
C LEU A 513 -7.75 -13.04 22.52
N TYR A 514 -8.30 -13.40 21.35
CA TYR A 514 -8.31 -14.78 20.87
C TYR A 514 -6.89 -15.32 20.69
N SER A 515 -5.95 -14.51 20.18
CA SER A 515 -4.55 -14.92 20.04
C SER A 515 -3.92 -15.32 21.36
N VAL A 516 -4.17 -14.55 22.42
CA VAL A 516 -3.65 -14.84 23.76
C VAL A 516 -4.31 -16.10 24.33
N VAL A 517 -5.64 -16.17 24.35
CA VAL A 517 -6.39 -17.30 24.92
C VAL A 517 -6.04 -18.62 24.23
N LEU A 518 -6.05 -18.64 22.90
CA LEU A 518 -5.75 -19.85 22.11
C LEU A 518 -4.28 -20.28 22.24
N SER A 519 -3.36 -19.34 22.43
CA SER A 519 -1.95 -19.67 22.65
C SER A 519 -1.69 -20.22 24.05
N LEU A 520 -2.48 -19.81 25.05
CA LEU A 520 -2.40 -20.35 26.41
C LEU A 520 -3.04 -21.74 26.54
N TYR A 521 -4.02 -22.07 25.69
CA TYR A 521 -4.68 -23.38 25.68
C TYR A 521 -3.71 -24.54 25.38
N LYS A 522 -2.84 -24.37 24.37
CA LYS A 522 -1.79 -25.34 24.04
C LYS A 522 -0.45 -24.61 23.84
N PRO A 523 0.29 -24.30 24.92
CA PRO A 523 1.49 -23.50 24.85
C PRO A 523 2.55 -24.08 23.91
N TYR A 524 3.12 -23.22 23.07
CA TYR A 524 4.23 -23.54 22.17
C TYR A 524 5.28 -22.41 22.28
N LYS A 525 6.54 -22.70 21.98
CA LYS A 525 7.60 -21.69 21.90
C LYS A 525 8.39 -21.89 20.60
N PHE A 526 8.24 -20.95 19.69
CA PHE A 526 8.92 -20.93 18.40
C PHE A 526 10.40 -20.54 18.56
N ASP A 527 11.30 -21.28 17.88
CA ASP A 527 12.71 -20.92 17.73
C ASP A 527 12.90 -20.05 16.48
N TRP A 528 13.36 -18.81 16.67
CA TRP A 528 13.53 -17.84 15.60
C TRP A 528 14.57 -18.27 14.55
N ARG A 529 15.51 -19.17 14.88
CA ARG A 529 16.50 -19.70 13.93
C ARG A 529 15.87 -20.47 12.78
N VAL A 530 14.64 -20.98 12.96
CA VAL A 530 13.88 -21.64 11.90
C VAL A 530 13.69 -20.73 10.68
N PHE A 531 13.56 -19.42 10.88
CA PHE A 531 13.40 -18.46 9.79
C PHE A 531 14.66 -18.24 8.93
N LEU A 532 15.83 -18.59 9.46
CA LEU A 532 17.10 -18.46 8.74
C LEU A 532 17.34 -19.63 7.77
N ARG A 533 16.49 -20.68 7.79
CA ARG A 533 16.60 -21.86 6.93
C ARG A 533 16.34 -21.61 5.43
N ILE A 534 15.91 -20.40 5.03
CA ILE A 534 15.56 -20.08 3.63
C ILE A 534 16.72 -20.38 2.66
N GLU A 535 17.96 -20.33 3.14
CA GLU A 535 19.17 -20.60 2.35
C GLU A 535 19.21 -21.99 1.69
N LEU A 536 18.62 -23.02 2.29
CA LEU A 536 18.87 -24.41 1.86
C LEU A 536 18.02 -24.91 0.69
N ALA A 537 16.89 -24.25 0.40
CA ALA A 537 16.03 -24.64 -0.70
C ALA A 537 16.54 -24.09 -2.04
N ASP A 538 17.01 -22.83 -2.06
CA ASP A 538 17.49 -22.18 -3.28
C ASP A 538 18.98 -22.52 -3.56
N GLN A 539 19.84 -22.77 -2.56
CA GLN A 539 21.23 -23.21 -2.79
C GLN A 539 21.34 -24.67 -3.28
N ALA A 540 20.42 -25.56 -2.88
CA ALA A 540 20.38 -26.93 -3.38
C ALA A 540 20.01 -27.03 -4.87
N GLU A 541 19.25 -26.05 -5.40
CA GLU A 541 18.98 -25.95 -6.85
C GLU A 541 20.20 -25.45 -7.64
N ILE A 542 21.06 -24.63 -7.04
CA ILE A 542 22.28 -24.10 -7.68
C ILE A 542 23.42 -25.14 -7.70
N GLN A 543 23.46 -26.07 -6.74
CA GLN A 543 24.50 -27.11 -6.62
C GLN A 543 24.15 -28.47 -7.24
N SER A 544 23.11 -28.56 -8.05
CA SER A 544 22.90 -29.77 -8.88
C SER A 544 23.98 -29.82 -9.98
N PRO A 545 24.88 -30.82 -10.02
CA PRO A 545 25.89 -30.88 -11.05
C PRO A 545 25.20 -31.14 -12.40
N SER A 546 25.28 -30.17 -13.29
CA SER A 546 25.03 -30.37 -14.71
C SER A 546 26.24 -31.08 -15.33
N ASP A 547 26.30 -32.40 -15.22
CA ASP A 547 27.28 -33.20 -15.96
C ASP A 547 26.57 -34.29 -16.77
N THR A 548 26.34 -34.02 -18.05
CA THR A 548 26.81 -34.88 -19.14
C THR A 548 26.53 -34.22 -20.49
N SER A 549 27.54 -33.52 -21.03
CA SER A 549 27.90 -33.63 -22.45
C SER A 549 29.12 -32.77 -22.77
N THR A 550 30.14 -33.44 -23.31
CA THR A 550 31.25 -33.00 -24.17
C THR A 550 32.65 -33.08 -23.56
N LEU A 551 33.23 -34.28 -23.60
CA LEU A 551 34.67 -34.44 -23.82
C LEU A 551 34.84 -35.16 -25.16
N ASN A 552 35.26 -34.40 -26.17
CA ASN A 552 35.76 -34.95 -27.43
C ASN A 552 37.24 -35.28 -27.28
N GLU A 553 37.51 -36.55 -27.54
CA GLU A 553 38.71 -37.22 -28.08
C GLU A 553 40.01 -36.43 -28.30
N SER A 554 41.10 -37.02 -27.80
CA SER A 554 42.25 -37.39 -28.65
C SER A 554 43.04 -38.56 -28.03
N SER A 555 42.87 -39.75 -28.63
CA SER A 555 43.85 -40.81 -28.96
C SER A 555 45.04 -41.11 -28.03
N GLU A 556 45.13 -42.35 -27.53
CA GLU A 556 46.16 -43.35 -27.89
C GLU A 556 45.93 -44.71 -27.16
N GLU A 557 45.55 -45.72 -27.95
CA GLU A 557 46.06 -47.10 -28.01
C GLU A 557 46.41 -47.96 -26.74
N VAL A 558 45.72 -49.12 -26.65
CA VAL A 558 46.27 -50.50 -26.54
C VAL A 558 45.80 -51.42 -25.37
N HIS A 559 45.19 -52.54 -25.80
CA HIS A 559 45.03 -53.91 -25.26
C HIS A 559 44.19 -54.27 -24.00
N ALA A 560 43.00 -54.81 -24.30
CA ALA A 560 42.55 -56.21 -24.10
C ALA A 560 42.65 -56.93 -22.73
N SER A 561 41.51 -57.36 -22.18
CA SER A 561 41.15 -58.79 -21.99
C SER A 561 39.78 -58.96 -21.29
N ASP A 562 38.96 -59.88 -21.84
CA ASP A 562 38.07 -60.88 -21.19
C ASP A 562 37.22 -60.52 -19.94
N SER A 563 35.97 -60.93 -19.74
CA SER A 563 35.10 -61.92 -20.37
C SER A 563 33.69 -61.90 -19.73
N LYS A 564 32.68 -62.28 -20.53
CA LYS A 564 31.44 -63.06 -20.25
C LYS A 564 30.60 -62.79 -18.98
N GLY A 565 29.35 -62.32 -19.16
CA GLY A 565 28.11 -63.13 -18.99
C GLY A 565 27.32 -62.59 -17.77
N VAL A 566 25.98 -62.53 -17.66
CA VAL A 566 24.85 -63.28 -18.25
C VAL A 566 23.57 -62.41 -18.12
N ASP A 567 22.64 -62.70 -19.03
CA ASP A 567 21.23 -62.32 -19.17
C ASP A 567 20.34 -62.15 -17.91
N GLY A 568 19.29 -61.31 -18.05
CA GLY A 568 18.17 -61.23 -17.12
C GLY A 568 17.12 -60.16 -17.49
N THR A 569 15.95 -60.61 -17.93
CA THR A 569 14.90 -59.89 -18.68
C THR A 569 13.92 -59.07 -17.80
N VAL A 570 13.62 -57.85 -18.26
CA VAL A 570 12.37 -57.03 -18.22
C VAL A 570 11.26 -57.32 -17.18
N THR A 571 10.81 -56.29 -16.44
CA THR A 571 9.40 -55.82 -16.40
C THR A 571 9.26 -54.43 -15.71
N PRO A 572 8.38 -53.54 -16.21
CA PRO A 572 8.15 -52.21 -15.66
C PRO A 572 7.05 -52.24 -14.60
N VAL A 573 7.25 -51.57 -13.46
CA VAL A 573 6.18 -51.34 -12.48
C VAL A 573 5.90 -49.84 -12.35
N VAL A 574 4.79 -49.50 -12.99
CA VAL A 574 3.80 -48.44 -12.78
C VAL A 574 3.91 -47.65 -11.47
N ASP A 575 4.07 -46.34 -11.65
CA ASP A 575 3.31 -45.22 -11.05
C ASP A 575 2.89 -45.34 -9.57
N SER A 576 3.55 -44.56 -8.71
CA SER A 576 2.94 -44.08 -7.47
C SER A 576 3.37 -42.64 -7.19
N GLN A 577 2.35 -41.83 -6.92
CA GLN A 577 2.37 -40.39 -6.69
C GLN A 577 3.32 -40.00 -5.54
N PRO A 578 3.96 -38.83 -5.57
CA PRO A 578 4.68 -38.34 -4.41
C PRO A 578 3.67 -37.82 -3.37
N GLU A 579 3.54 -38.58 -2.27
CA GLU A 579 2.86 -38.13 -1.05
C GLU A 579 3.47 -36.82 -0.54
N SER A 580 2.58 -35.89 -0.18
CA SER A 580 2.95 -34.57 0.32
C SER A 580 3.59 -34.66 1.70
N ILE A 581 4.91 -34.48 1.78
CA ILE A 581 5.63 -34.39 3.05
C ILE A 581 5.18 -33.10 3.78
N ASN A 582 4.47 -33.28 4.90
CA ASN A 582 4.16 -32.22 5.86
C ASN A 582 5.39 -31.98 6.74
N ASN A 583 6.22 -31.00 6.38
CA ASN A 583 7.21 -30.45 7.30
C ASN A 583 6.49 -29.51 8.29
N ASP A 584 5.83 -30.06 9.31
CA ASP A 584 5.22 -29.31 10.41
C ASP A 584 6.25 -29.15 11.57
N PRO A 585 6.72 -27.92 11.88
CA PRO A 585 7.66 -27.68 12.99
C PRO A 585 7.08 -27.94 14.38
N GLU A 586 5.74 -28.03 14.51
CA GLU A 586 5.05 -28.35 15.77
C GLU A 586 5.08 -29.86 16.11
N GLN A 587 5.41 -30.75 15.17
CA GLN A 587 5.48 -32.21 15.42
C GLN A 587 6.89 -32.72 15.76
N ILE A 588 7.94 -31.89 15.64
CA ILE A 588 9.33 -32.30 15.85
C ILE A 588 9.66 -32.45 17.37
N GLY A 589 8.73 -32.11 18.26
CA GLY A 589 8.92 -32.17 19.72
C GLY A 589 8.53 -33.48 20.43
N GLU A 590 7.96 -34.48 19.74
CA GLU A 590 7.44 -35.71 20.36
C GLU A 590 8.08 -36.99 19.79
N ILE A 591 9.41 -37.08 19.69
CA ILE A 591 10.08 -38.38 19.60
C ILE A 591 11.33 -38.34 20.49
N SER A 592 11.15 -38.65 21.77
CA SER A 592 12.23 -39.12 22.63
C SER A 592 11.76 -40.40 23.32
N GLU A 593 12.60 -41.43 23.22
CA GLU A 593 12.55 -42.73 23.90
C GLU A 593 11.44 -43.73 23.53
N LYS A 594 11.69 -44.51 22.46
CA LYS A 594 11.80 -45.99 22.49
C LYS A 594 11.70 -46.56 21.07
N ASN A 595 12.83 -46.99 20.52
CA ASN A 595 13.04 -48.34 19.97
C ASN A 595 14.27 -48.38 19.05
N THR A 596 15.16 -49.29 19.39
CA THR A 596 16.40 -49.63 18.72
C THR A 596 16.14 -50.36 17.40
N THR A 597 17.03 -50.16 16.42
CA THR A 597 17.33 -51.02 15.25
C THR A 597 16.32 -51.13 14.09
N LYS A 598 16.58 -50.39 13.00
CA LYS A 598 17.07 -50.92 11.70
C LYS A 598 17.22 -49.76 10.69
N GLN A 599 18.44 -49.60 10.17
CA GLN A 599 18.76 -48.66 9.09
C GLN A 599 18.19 -49.18 7.77
N THR A 600 17.38 -48.36 7.11
CA THR A 600 17.16 -48.40 5.65
C THR A 600 17.30 -46.98 5.15
N SER A 601 18.46 -46.70 4.54
CA SER A 601 18.84 -45.41 3.97
C SER A 601 18.05 -45.16 2.68
N SER A 602 17.16 -44.17 2.72
CA SER A 602 16.69 -43.44 1.53
C SER A 602 17.32 -42.04 1.56
N PRO A 603 17.63 -41.41 0.41
CA PRO A 603 18.37 -40.15 0.39
C PRO A 603 17.42 -39.00 0.79
N SER A 604 17.28 -38.78 2.09
CA SER A 604 16.65 -37.58 2.64
C SER A 604 17.58 -36.38 2.39
N SER A 605 17.05 -35.30 1.82
CA SER A 605 17.71 -34.00 1.82
C SER A 605 18.18 -33.66 3.23
N VAL A 606 19.48 -33.44 3.39
CA VAL A 606 20.12 -33.15 4.68
C VAL A 606 19.57 -31.81 5.17
N ALA A 607 18.58 -31.84 6.06
CA ALA A 607 18.13 -30.65 6.75
C ALA A 607 19.23 -30.25 7.75
N ILE A 608 19.92 -29.13 7.50
CA ILE A 608 20.95 -28.60 8.41
C ILE A 608 20.34 -28.40 9.81
N SER A 609 21.09 -28.83 10.83
CA SER A 609 20.71 -28.65 12.23
C SER A 609 20.55 -27.17 12.58
N LEU A 610 19.61 -26.81 13.45
CA LEU A 610 19.43 -25.42 13.89
C LEU A 610 20.67 -24.84 14.58
N ASP A 611 21.53 -25.70 15.13
CA ASP A 611 22.72 -25.29 15.84
C ASP A 611 23.86 -24.90 14.90
N ASP A 612 23.81 -25.34 13.64
CA ASP A 612 24.80 -24.98 12.61
C ASP A 612 24.37 -23.76 11.78
N ILE A 613 23.16 -23.25 11.99
CA ILE A 613 22.64 -22.09 11.26
C ILE A 613 23.25 -20.82 11.80
N GLN A 614 24.03 -20.14 10.96
CA GLN A 614 24.54 -18.81 11.24
C GLN A 614 23.62 -17.73 10.65
N HIS A 615 23.59 -16.58 11.31
CA HIS A 615 22.91 -15.42 10.76
C HIS A 615 23.71 -14.89 9.56
N PRO A 616 23.06 -14.52 8.44
CA PRO A 616 23.77 -14.02 7.25
C PRO A 616 24.35 -12.61 7.37
N PHE A 617 24.13 -11.98 8.52
CA PHE A 617 24.69 -10.68 8.85
C PHE A 617 25.67 -10.92 9.98
N ASP A 618 26.83 -10.29 9.85
CA ASP A 618 27.83 -10.26 10.90
C ASP A 618 27.30 -9.54 12.15
N ASP A 619 27.99 -9.75 13.28
CA ASP A 619 27.59 -9.20 14.57
C ASP A 619 27.51 -7.67 14.57
N GLU A 620 28.32 -6.99 13.76
CA GLU A 620 28.29 -5.53 13.64
C GLU A 620 27.00 -5.06 12.97
N THR A 621 26.64 -5.65 11.82
CA THR A 621 25.38 -5.35 11.13
C THR A 621 24.17 -5.69 12.00
N LEU A 622 24.20 -6.80 12.74
CA LEU A 622 23.12 -7.15 13.67
C LEU A 622 22.98 -6.12 14.81
N LYS A 623 24.09 -5.70 15.43
CA LYS A 623 24.07 -4.64 16.45
C LYS A 623 23.49 -3.35 15.90
N GLU A 624 23.82 -3.00 14.66
CA GLU A 624 23.26 -1.84 13.98
C GLU A 624 21.75 -2.00 13.73
N LEU A 625 21.30 -3.16 13.24
CA LEU A 625 19.88 -3.46 13.05
C LEU A 625 19.07 -3.37 14.36
N TYR A 626 19.59 -3.91 15.46
CA TYR A 626 18.95 -3.79 16.78
C TYR A 626 18.91 -2.34 17.29
N ARG A 627 19.91 -1.53 16.97
CA ARG A 627 19.88 -0.08 17.23
C ARG A 627 18.77 0.59 16.42
N TRP A 628 18.66 0.27 15.12
CA TRP A 628 17.59 0.78 14.26
C TRP A 628 16.20 0.33 14.74
N LEU A 629 16.05 -0.91 15.23
CA LEU A 629 14.81 -1.41 15.83
C LEU A 629 14.38 -0.57 17.05
N LYS A 630 15.32 -0.25 17.95
CA LYS A 630 15.05 0.63 19.09
C LYS A 630 14.59 2.02 18.62
N ILE A 631 15.31 2.61 17.66
CA ILE A 631 14.97 3.91 17.08
C ILE A 631 13.56 3.87 16.45
N ALA A 632 13.23 2.82 15.70
CA ALA A 632 11.93 2.68 15.06
C ALA A 632 10.79 2.64 16.09
N TRP A 633 10.94 1.91 17.19
CA TRP A 633 9.96 1.89 18.27
C TRP A 633 9.85 3.23 19.01
N TYR A 634 10.97 3.91 19.27
CA TYR A 634 10.94 5.25 19.85
C TYR A 634 10.22 6.24 18.93
N MET A 635 10.50 6.21 17.62
CA MET A 635 9.83 7.06 16.63
C MET A 635 8.34 6.74 16.53
N PHE A 636 7.96 5.46 16.49
CA PHE A 636 6.56 5.05 16.51
C PHE A 636 5.84 5.56 17.76
N GLY A 637 6.41 5.33 18.95
CA GLY A 637 5.86 5.82 20.21
C GLY A 637 5.74 7.34 20.25
N ALA A 638 6.78 8.06 19.81
CA ALA A 638 6.77 9.52 19.74
C ALA A 638 5.69 10.04 18.77
N ILE A 639 5.57 9.45 17.58
CA ILE A 639 4.55 9.84 16.60
C ILE A 639 3.15 9.60 17.17
N VAL A 640 2.90 8.44 17.80
CA VAL A 640 1.60 8.17 18.44
C VAL A 640 1.32 9.18 19.54
N LEU A 641 2.24 9.37 20.49
CA LEU A 641 2.05 10.31 21.61
C LEU A 641 1.84 11.75 21.12
N ILE A 642 2.64 12.22 20.15
CA ILE A 642 2.51 13.57 19.63
C ILE A 642 1.19 13.75 18.87
N THR A 643 0.89 12.85 17.94
CA THR A 643 -0.23 13.05 17.00
C THR A 643 -1.59 12.57 17.53
N PHE A 644 -1.63 11.80 18.62
CA PHE A 644 -2.88 11.35 19.25
C PHE A 644 -3.15 12.06 20.59
N VAL A 645 -2.10 12.53 21.28
CA VAL A 645 -2.21 13.08 22.63
C VAL A 645 -1.74 14.52 22.65
N ALA A 646 -0.44 14.77 22.50
CA ALA A 646 0.18 16.06 22.80
C ALA A 646 -0.32 17.21 21.90
N TRP A 647 -0.64 16.91 20.64
CA TRP A 647 -1.11 17.91 19.69
C TRP A 647 -2.64 18.06 19.66
N PRO A 648 -3.45 17.00 19.42
CA PRO A 648 -4.90 17.17 19.30
C PRO A 648 -5.61 17.43 20.62
N LEU A 649 -5.20 16.84 21.75
CA LEU A 649 -5.98 16.93 23.00
C LEU A 649 -6.03 18.34 23.59
N PRO A 650 -4.94 19.14 23.61
CA PRO A 650 -5.03 20.54 24.05
C PRO A 650 -5.96 21.39 23.17
N LEU A 651 -6.14 20.99 21.90
CA LEU A 651 -7.05 21.65 20.98
C LEU A 651 -8.50 21.17 21.16
N TYR A 652 -8.72 19.95 21.65
CA TYR A 652 -10.05 19.40 21.98
C TYR A 652 -10.60 20.00 23.28
N ARG A 653 -10.86 21.30 23.27
CA ARG A 653 -11.45 22.07 24.38
C ARG A 653 -12.52 23.03 23.86
N ASP A 654 -13.17 23.75 24.77
CA ASP A 654 -14.18 24.78 24.47
C ASP A 654 -13.53 26.02 23.84
N TYR A 655 -12.97 25.85 22.64
CA TYR A 655 -12.18 26.83 21.92
C TYR A 655 -12.56 26.85 20.44
N ILE A 656 -12.79 28.06 19.93
CA ILE A 656 -12.91 28.37 18.51
C ILE A 656 -11.65 29.13 18.14
N PHE A 657 -11.02 28.77 17.03
CA PHE A 657 -9.78 29.39 16.61
C PHE A 657 -9.98 30.89 16.40
N THR A 658 -9.08 31.69 16.98
CA THR A 658 -8.96 33.10 16.63
C THR A 658 -8.37 33.25 15.22
N LYS A 659 -8.57 34.41 14.61
CA LYS A 659 -7.99 34.72 13.29
C LYS A 659 -6.48 34.51 13.24
N SER A 660 -5.76 34.95 14.27
CA SER A 660 -4.30 34.80 14.37
C SER A 660 -3.88 33.34 14.51
N PHE A 661 -4.59 32.55 15.35
CA PHE A 661 -4.30 31.14 15.52
C PHE A 661 -4.59 30.35 14.23
N PHE A 662 -5.71 30.64 13.55
CA PHE A 662 -6.04 30.05 12.26
C PHE A 662 -5.01 30.40 11.18
N ALA A 663 -4.57 31.66 11.10
CA ALA A 663 -3.52 32.05 10.16
C ALA A 663 -2.21 31.27 10.43
N GLY A 664 -1.80 31.15 11.70
CA GLY A 664 -0.65 30.33 12.09
C GLY A 664 -0.82 28.86 11.71
N TRP A 665 -2.00 28.28 11.96
CA TRP A 665 -2.34 26.90 11.59
C TRP A 665 -2.13 26.62 10.10
N VAL A 666 -2.67 27.48 9.23
CA VAL A 666 -2.56 27.31 7.78
C VAL A 666 -1.13 27.57 7.30
N VAL A 667 -0.41 28.56 7.85
CA VAL A 667 1.01 28.80 7.50
C VAL A 667 1.86 27.58 7.82
N VAL A 668 1.71 26.97 8.99
CA VAL A 668 2.48 25.77 9.34
C VAL A 668 2.12 24.60 8.41
N ALA A 669 0.84 24.46 8.03
CA ALA A 669 0.42 23.44 7.08
C ALA A 669 1.10 23.61 5.70
N ILE A 670 1.22 24.85 5.20
CA ILE A 670 1.91 25.15 3.94
C ILE A 670 3.42 24.87 4.07
N ILE A 671 4.06 25.29 5.16
CA ILE A 671 5.47 24.98 5.42
C ILE A 671 5.68 23.45 5.40
N TRP A 672 4.75 22.70 5.98
CA TRP A 672 4.82 21.24 5.99
C TRP A 672 4.71 20.62 4.60
N GLN A 673 3.91 21.19 3.69
CA GLN A 673 3.86 20.75 2.29
C GLN A 673 5.20 20.94 1.58
N PHE A 674 5.85 22.10 1.76
CA PHE A 674 7.19 22.33 1.21
C PHE A 674 8.26 21.44 1.86
N ALA A 675 8.16 21.20 3.17
CA ALA A 675 9.04 20.27 3.86
C ALA A 675 8.86 18.84 3.33
N ALA A 676 7.63 18.40 3.08
CA ALA A 676 7.34 17.12 2.43
C ALA A 676 7.96 17.07 1.02
N PHE A 677 7.78 18.09 0.20
CA PHE A 677 8.42 18.19 -1.11
C PHE A 677 9.96 18.08 -1.03
N GLY A 678 10.58 18.80 -0.09
CA GLY A 678 12.01 18.68 0.16
C GLY A 678 12.43 17.25 0.55
N ALA A 679 11.66 16.60 1.42
CA ALA A 679 11.99 15.30 2.00
C ALA A 679 11.73 14.10 1.07
N VAL A 680 10.70 14.15 0.22
CA VAL A 680 10.31 13.01 -0.63
C VAL A 680 10.40 13.28 -2.14
N VAL A 681 10.83 14.48 -2.54
CA VAL A 681 11.12 14.81 -3.96
C VAL A 681 12.57 15.29 -4.13
N ILE A 682 13.03 16.28 -3.36
CA ILE A 682 14.40 16.80 -3.51
C ILE A 682 15.44 15.84 -2.93
N PHE A 683 15.23 15.34 -1.71
CA PHE A 683 16.16 14.44 -1.04
C PHE A 683 16.44 13.14 -1.83
N PRO A 684 15.45 12.43 -2.40
CA PRO A 684 15.72 11.27 -3.25
C PRO A 684 16.61 11.57 -4.47
N LEU A 685 16.44 12.75 -5.10
CA LEU A 685 17.30 13.17 -6.22
C LEU A 685 18.74 13.40 -5.76
N TYR A 686 18.92 13.96 -4.56
CA TYR A 686 20.24 14.15 -3.97
C TYR A 686 20.90 12.82 -3.56
N ASP A 687 20.15 11.93 -2.90
CA ASP A 687 20.60 10.62 -2.41
C ASP A 687 21.00 9.72 -3.60
N GLY A 688 20.17 9.66 -4.66
CA GLY A 688 20.41 8.87 -5.88
C GLY A 688 21.26 9.55 -6.96
N ARG A 689 21.92 10.68 -6.67
CA ARG A 689 22.62 11.50 -7.70
C ARG A 689 23.72 10.75 -8.46
N GLN A 690 24.35 9.76 -7.83
CA GLN A 690 25.43 8.98 -8.45
C GLN A 690 24.87 8.05 -9.53
N ASP A 691 23.81 7.31 -9.21
CA ASP A 691 23.12 6.43 -10.16
C ASP A 691 22.52 7.22 -11.33
N ILE A 692 21.91 8.37 -11.03
CA ILE A 692 21.39 9.29 -12.06
C ILE A 692 22.52 9.76 -12.98
N ALA A 693 23.68 10.14 -12.43
CA ALA A 693 24.82 10.59 -13.23
C ALA A 693 25.40 9.47 -14.10
N ILE A 694 25.43 8.23 -13.62
CA ILE A 694 25.85 7.06 -14.39
C ILE A 694 24.92 6.85 -15.58
N GLY A 695 23.60 6.81 -15.35
CA GLY A 695 22.60 6.68 -16.42
C GLY A 695 22.68 7.81 -17.45
N ALA A 696 22.77 9.07 -16.99
CA ALA A 696 22.87 10.24 -17.87
C ALA A 696 24.13 10.21 -18.75
N ARG A 697 25.29 9.85 -18.17
CA ARG A 697 26.54 9.70 -18.93
C ARG A 697 26.46 8.56 -19.95
N GLY A 698 25.80 7.46 -19.58
CA GLY A 698 25.54 6.33 -20.48
C GLY A 698 24.74 6.76 -21.71
N ILE A 699 23.59 7.41 -21.49
CA ILE A 699 22.74 7.95 -22.56
C ILE A 699 23.54 8.93 -23.44
N TRP A 700 24.26 9.88 -22.84
CA TRP A 700 25.04 10.87 -23.57
C TRP A 700 26.09 10.24 -24.49
N LYS A 701 26.84 9.24 -23.99
CA LYS A 701 27.84 8.51 -24.78
C LYS A 701 27.20 7.79 -25.97
N THR A 702 26.09 7.10 -25.75
CA THR A 702 25.38 6.35 -26.79
C THR A 702 24.76 7.29 -27.84
N SER A 703 24.13 8.39 -27.42
CA SER A 703 23.60 9.41 -28.34
C SER A 703 24.71 10.03 -29.19
N LYS A 704 25.87 10.34 -28.58
CA LYS A 704 27.03 10.86 -29.33
C LYS A 704 27.57 9.83 -30.33
N GLN A 705 27.62 8.55 -29.98
CA GLN A 705 28.03 7.48 -30.87
C GLN A 705 27.04 7.30 -32.04
N TYR A 706 25.74 7.33 -31.77
CA TYR A 706 24.70 7.22 -32.80
C TYR A 706 24.77 8.39 -33.79
N ILE A 707 24.87 9.63 -33.30
CA ILE A 707 25.02 10.83 -34.14
C ILE A 707 26.32 10.75 -34.97
N SER A 708 27.41 10.23 -34.40
CA SER A 708 28.67 10.07 -35.12
C SER A 708 28.64 8.98 -36.19
N ARG A 709 27.82 7.92 -36.02
CA ARG A 709 27.60 6.87 -37.03
C ARG A 709 26.69 7.36 -38.15
N SER A 710 25.58 8.03 -37.80
CA SER A 710 24.68 8.64 -38.78
C SER A 710 25.37 9.73 -39.63
N LYS A 711 26.36 10.44 -39.09
CA LYS A 711 27.22 11.36 -39.85
C LYS A 711 28.31 10.68 -40.70
N LYS A 712 28.56 9.39 -40.52
CA LYS A 712 29.52 8.60 -41.32
C LYS A 712 28.82 7.79 -42.42
N GLU A 713 27.51 7.58 -42.29
CA GLU A 713 26.66 6.86 -43.25
C GLU A 713 25.93 7.80 -44.24
N ASN A 714 25.95 9.11 -43.98
CA ASN A 714 25.66 10.18 -44.94
C ASN A 714 26.96 10.81 -45.41
#